data_AF-A0A0V1HER3-F1
#
_entry.id   AF-A0A0V1HER3-F1
#
_cell.length_a   1.000
_cell.length_b   1.000
_cell.length_c   1.000
_cell.angle_alpha   90.00
_cell.angle_beta   90.00
_cell.angle_gamma   90.00
#
_symmetry.space_group_name_H-M   'P 1'
#
loop_
_entity.id
_entity.type
_entity.pdbx_description
1 polymer ?
#
loop_
_entity_poly.entity_id
_entity_poly.type
_entity_poly.pdbx_seq_one_letter_code
_entity_poly.pdbx_strand_id
1 'polypeptide(L)'
;MTLFNGENFVKNSMNFKLIKKFQISDFEMRKNLIWFFSTHRQKGIYARTVLLPRSNFPVHMTHEERVKMDEQIATACNVDDLYKWQWNQKKPTFVLHDGPPYANGDVHLGHAVNKILKDIFARYKAMSGFRVHFRPGWDCHGLPVELLATKSMDEKSRRDPVLVRKRAKEFALKAVQSQMVSFKKWAIMADWKNPYLTLDKEYEGKELEIFKILHQRGLVYRAYRPVYWSPSSRTALAESELEYVANHCSEAVYFKYAVVNFPREILALQPTDRIWALVWTTMPWTLAFNNAICFDKKLIYNLAKIKSEYYIFAMDAIDRLRNLLKLEIEVKSTFQGSFLSKLYYVCPMQPDHALPFYSAEHVTSAKGTGLVHTSFAHGFEDFAVAMEHGEEVKCFVDEDGRYTRELGPDLSRLHVQSDGQAALLEKFKKCILAKENVTHPYPYDWRTKQPVIIRSSKQWFIDTERLKKAALDQLNDVNFYPANFAQSFKEVLARRPPWCISRQRIWGVPMPIFYDAETNEPIESNALLENAIRLIRQYGSDIWWHNQAGDFAIDEFKDTIKLCKGDEILDIWFDSGVSWAVALDEQHKRTADLIVEGMDQLRGWFQSLLLTSVAAEQRCPYKNVLLHGFVLDEQGHKMSKSLGNMITPDAVISGEGQIGSQELPAVGVDGLRLWVAQCAADRTNIPVGPQSLLTVKQTLGQLRNMLCFLLGVLNDFDRCNDSVEYDRLLVVDKYMLHMLTEFQNSMKSAYESFSALEAVTKAVQFCNGPISKFYCSTVKDRLYCERAESLKRRSVQTVLHEVQTAFTSAIAPLLPHLAEEVHFYRNGKLGPFVFQEGWYDCHQQWNNRTLSDRLDPLLKARGRFLAEYGKQNTYKLSICINNISLKENIELLWSNSADAVAELTDLFRVGQLHIGYNIRQTDDNEFDVASVQHPLCSRCRRYICQLLYCTIPPHGFVNVRTFAFHKWIFRDHRTFERLRCQYYIHSPRSVAPFIFILHPELSLFRRCVDVVVDQINAGRIQRDDIPYQYLKLIERTTSRRIFFQSDIDNTAAKLEKLEH
;
A
#
# COMPACT_ATOMS: atom_id res chain seq x y z
N MET A 1 38.62 1.18 46.89
CA MET A 1 38.39 2.52 46.31
C MET A 1 39.64 3.31 46.66
N THR A 2 40.65 3.50 45.80
CA THR A 2 40.71 4.32 44.58
C THR A 2 42.03 3.96 43.88
N LEU A 3 42.09 2.92 43.03
CA LEU A 3 43.28 2.65 42.18
C LEU A 3 43.05 1.61 41.05
N PHE A 4 41.81 1.34 40.63
CA PHE A 4 41.54 0.43 39.51
C PHE A 4 40.35 0.90 38.67
N ASN A 5 40.54 2.04 37.99
CA ASN A 5 39.79 2.44 36.80
C ASN A 5 40.77 2.33 35.62
N GLY A 6 40.41 1.61 34.56
CA GLY A 6 41.22 1.55 33.34
C GLY A 6 41.03 0.27 32.54
N GLU A 7 40.26 0.39 31.46
CA GLU A 7 40.21 -0.55 30.35
C GLU A 7 41.60 -0.66 29.70
N ASN A 8 42.40 -1.67 30.05
CA ASN A 8 43.48 -2.26 29.22
C ASN A 8 44.31 -3.30 30.00
N PHE A 9 43.67 -4.40 30.43
CA PHE A 9 44.40 -5.57 30.95
C PHE A 9 43.78 -6.89 30.46
N VAL A 10 43.50 -6.99 29.16
CA VAL A 10 43.14 -8.25 28.49
C VAL A 10 44.14 -8.51 27.38
N LYS A 11 45.41 -8.72 27.74
CA LYS A 11 46.44 -9.40 26.94
C LYS A 11 47.65 -9.59 27.82
N ASN A 12 47.66 -10.68 28.60
CA ASN A 12 48.83 -11.48 28.93
C ASN A 12 48.45 -12.55 29.97
N SER A 13 48.75 -13.79 29.63
CA SER A 13 48.66 -14.95 30.53
C SER A 13 49.62 -14.76 31.71
N MET A 14 49.13 -14.22 32.83
CA MET A 14 49.89 -14.26 34.08
C MET A 14 49.91 -15.68 34.65
N ASN A 15 51.12 -16.23 34.67
CA ASN A 15 51.48 -17.55 35.15
C ASN A 15 51.20 -17.70 36.66
N PHE A 16 50.60 -18.84 37.05
CA PHE A 16 50.36 -19.26 38.46
C PHE A 16 51.66 -19.37 39.30
N LYS A 17 52.84 -19.18 38.70
CA LYS A 17 54.15 -19.22 39.38
C LYS A 17 54.41 -18.00 40.29
N LEU A 18 53.75 -16.86 40.10
CA LEU A 18 53.97 -15.66 40.94
C LEU A 18 53.25 -15.71 42.29
N ILE A 19 52.09 -16.36 42.39
CA ILE A 19 51.32 -16.47 43.65
C ILE A 19 52.01 -17.42 44.65
N LYS A 20 52.79 -18.39 44.18
CA LYS A 20 53.64 -19.21 45.07
C LYS A 20 54.81 -18.43 45.68
N LYS A 21 55.16 -17.24 45.17
CA LYS A 21 56.29 -16.43 45.65
C LYS A 21 55.90 -15.41 46.73
N PHE A 22 54.62 -15.12 46.91
CA PHE A 22 54.14 -14.25 47.99
C PHE A 22 53.55 -15.10 49.13
N GLN A 23 54.28 -15.17 50.25
CA GLN A 23 53.74 -15.65 51.52
C GLN A 23 52.73 -14.62 52.05
N ILE A 24 51.49 -14.69 51.56
CA ILE A 24 50.35 -13.97 52.13
C ILE A 24 49.83 -14.82 53.29
N SER A 25 49.97 -14.31 54.51
CA SER A 25 49.60 -14.96 55.78
C SER A 25 48.10 -14.85 56.11
N ASP A 26 47.35 -14.03 55.37
CA ASP A 26 45.92 -13.81 55.59
C ASP A 26 45.04 -14.81 54.81
N PHE A 27 44.33 -15.66 55.56
CA PHE A 27 43.48 -16.74 55.05
C PHE A 27 42.25 -16.21 54.30
N GLU A 28 41.67 -15.09 54.73
CA GLU A 28 40.51 -14.44 54.10
C GLU A 28 40.90 -13.89 52.72
N MET A 29 42.07 -13.24 52.63
CA MET A 29 42.56 -12.67 51.38
C MET A 29 42.93 -13.76 50.36
N ARG A 30 43.50 -14.89 50.80
CA ARG A 30 43.74 -16.08 49.95
C ARG A 30 42.44 -16.71 49.46
N LYS A 31 41.43 -16.83 50.32
CA LYS A 31 40.11 -17.36 49.96
C LYS A 31 39.40 -16.45 48.96
N ASN A 32 39.48 -15.14 49.14
CA ASN A 32 38.90 -14.14 48.23
C ASN A 32 39.65 -14.07 46.89
N LEU A 33 40.99 -14.21 46.86
CA LEU A 33 41.76 -14.29 45.61
C LEU A 33 41.54 -15.61 44.86
N ILE A 34 41.48 -16.75 45.55
CA ILE A 34 41.16 -18.06 44.94
C ILE A 34 39.70 -18.07 44.45
N TRP A 35 38.76 -17.44 45.18
CA TRP A 35 37.39 -17.22 44.75
C TRP A 35 37.30 -16.29 43.53
N PHE A 36 38.05 -15.19 43.52
CA PHE A 36 38.14 -14.26 42.38
C PHE A 36 38.69 -14.96 41.13
N PHE A 37 39.78 -15.73 41.25
CA PHE A 37 40.37 -16.46 40.13
C PHE A 37 39.61 -17.71 39.70
N SER A 38 38.83 -18.36 40.58
CA SER A 38 38.00 -19.54 40.21
C SER A 38 36.66 -19.15 39.57
N THR A 39 36.07 -18.03 39.97
CA THR A 39 34.82 -17.50 39.38
C THR A 39 35.05 -16.77 38.05
N HIS A 40 36.23 -16.18 37.85
CA HIS A 40 36.54 -15.39 36.65
C HIS A 40 37.26 -16.17 35.54
N ARG A 41 37.60 -17.46 35.73
CA ARG A 41 38.45 -18.20 34.76
C ARG A 41 37.78 -18.96 33.64
N GLN A 42 36.45 -19.00 33.50
CA GLN A 42 35.86 -19.76 32.40
C GLN A 42 34.63 -19.07 31.81
N LYS A 43 34.86 -18.04 30.98
CA LYS A 43 33.90 -17.62 29.97
C LYS A 43 33.62 -18.83 29.06
N GLY A 44 32.39 -19.33 29.05
CA GLY A 44 31.92 -20.27 28.02
C GLY A 44 31.60 -21.72 28.42
N ILE A 45 31.79 -22.17 29.67
CA ILE A 45 31.47 -23.57 30.05
C ILE A 45 29.98 -23.88 29.86
N TYR A 46 29.12 -23.03 30.43
CA TYR A 46 27.67 -23.26 30.46
C TYR A 46 26.98 -22.87 29.16
N ALA A 47 27.62 -22.10 28.29
CA ALA A 47 27.02 -21.64 27.03
C ALA A 47 26.57 -22.82 26.14
N ARG A 48 27.30 -23.95 26.20
CA ARG A 48 26.95 -25.18 25.47
C ARG A 48 25.74 -25.93 26.07
N THR A 49 25.34 -25.61 27.29
CA THR A 49 24.20 -26.23 28.00
C THR A 49 22.90 -25.42 27.89
N VAL A 50 22.95 -24.31 27.15
CA VAL A 50 21.84 -23.39 26.91
C VAL A 50 21.33 -23.62 25.49
N LEU A 51 20.01 -23.73 25.34
CA LEU A 51 19.33 -23.97 24.08
C LEU A 51 19.13 -22.66 23.33
N LEU A 52 20.23 -22.12 22.79
CA LEU A 52 20.20 -20.89 22.00
C LEU A 52 19.55 -21.11 20.63
N PRO A 53 18.84 -20.10 20.07
CA PRO A 53 18.26 -20.21 18.73
C PRO A 53 19.33 -20.51 17.69
N ARG A 54 19.06 -21.44 16.75
CA ARG A 54 19.95 -21.71 15.61
C ARG A 54 19.15 -21.87 14.34
N SER A 55 19.40 -21.01 13.35
CA SER A 55 18.77 -21.04 12.04
C SER A 55 19.82 -20.75 10.96
N ASN A 56 19.63 -21.36 9.79
CA ASN A 56 20.39 -21.03 8.58
C ASN A 56 19.76 -19.87 7.79
N PHE A 57 18.63 -19.33 8.27
CA PHE A 57 17.94 -18.19 7.66
C PHE A 57 18.82 -16.93 7.75
N PRO A 58 19.20 -16.32 6.61
CA PRO A 58 20.10 -15.18 6.61
C PRO A 58 19.35 -13.92 7.04
N VAL A 59 19.77 -13.30 8.16
CA VAL A 59 19.17 -12.03 8.61
C VAL A 59 19.53 -10.90 7.65
N HIS A 60 20.81 -10.81 7.30
CA HIS A 60 21.37 -9.85 6.37
C HIS A 60 21.84 -10.59 5.14
N MET A 61 21.53 -10.05 3.97
CA MET A 61 22.03 -10.54 2.68
C MET A 61 22.63 -9.36 1.93
N THR A 62 23.70 -9.64 1.18
CA THR A 62 24.20 -8.70 0.17
C THR A 62 23.16 -8.52 -0.93
N HIS A 63 23.34 -7.49 -1.76
CA HIS A 63 22.46 -7.28 -2.90
C HIS A 63 22.46 -8.47 -3.86
N GLU A 64 23.64 -8.99 -4.20
CA GLU A 64 23.80 -10.14 -5.10
C GLU A 64 23.13 -11.40 -4.54
N GLU A 65 23.27 -11.65 -3.23
CA GLU A 65 22.58 -12.76 -2.55
C GLU A 65 21.05 -12.60 -2.61
N ARG A 66 20.54 -11.37 -2.42
CA ARG A 66 19.11 -11.08 -2.51
C ARG A 66 18.56 -11.36 -3.90
N VAL A 67 19.22 -10.88 -4.94
CA VAL A 67 18.79 -11.10 -6.34
C VAL A 67 18.74 -12.59 -6.65
N LYS A 68 19.80 -13.32 -6.30
CA LYS A 68 19.87 -14.76 -6.53
C LYS A 68 18.76 -15.51 -5.79
N MET A 69 18.45 -15.10 -4.54
CA MET A 69 17.36 -15.71 -3.78
C MET A 69 15.99 -15.41 -4.40
N ASP A 70 15.75 -14.15 -4.80
CA ASP A 70 14.50 -13.76 -5.46
C ASP A 70 14.31 -14.51 -6.79
N GLU A 71 15.38 -14.73 -7.57
CA GLU A 71 15.35 -15.55 -8.79
C GLU A 71 15.07 -17.03 -8.52
N GLN A 72 15.69 -17.61 -7.47
CA GLN A 72 15.44 -18.99 -7.06
C GLN A 72 13.98 -19.18 -6.65
N ILE A 73 13.43 -18.26 -5.86
CA ILE A 73 12.02 -18.28 -5.44
C ILE A 73 11.12 -18.09 -6.66
N ALA A 74 11.38 -17.11 -7.52
CA ALA A 74 10.56 -16.88 -8.71
C ALA A 74 10.54 -18.08 -9.66
N THR A 75 11.66 -18.82 -9.74
CA THR A 75 11.76 -20.04 -10.56
C THR A 75 11.04 -21.23 -9.93
N ALA A 76 11.27 -21.49 -8.64
CA ALA A 76 10.69 -22.63 -7.93
C ALA A 76 9.20 -22.42 -7.61
N CYS A 77 8.81 -21.19 -7.34
CA CYS A 77 7.46 -20.75 -6.99
C CYS A 77 6.91 -19.81 -8.08
N ASN A 78 6.94 -20.27 -9.34
CA ASN A 78 6.50 -19.48 -10.48
C ASN A 78 5.03 -19.04 -10.36
N VAL A 79 4.77 -17.76 -10.65
CA VAL A 79 3.44 -17.14 -10.54
C VAL A 79 2.40 -17.75 -11.48
N ASP A 80 2.81 -18.30 -12.63
CA ASP A 80 1.88 -18.95 -13.56
C ASP A 80 1.34 -20.27 -12.97
N ASP A 81 2.18 -21.02 -12.27
CA ASP A 81 1.78 -22.27 -11.62
C ASP A 81 0.92 -22.01 -10.38
N LEU A 82 1.23 -20.94 -9.64
CA LEU A 82 0.38 -20.47 -8.55
C LEU A 82 -1.01 -20.06 -9.04
N TYR A 83 -1.08 -19.28 -10.13
CA TYR A 83 -2.37 -18.87 -10.72
C TYR A 83 -3.15 -20.09 -11.21
N LYS A 84 -2.49 -21.04 -11.89
CA LYS A 84 -3.11 -22.28 -12.34
C LYS A 84 -3.65 -23.11 -11.17
N TRP A 85 -2.88 -23.23 -10.09
CA TRP A 85 -3.30 -23.96 -8.90
C TRP A 85 -4.55 -23.34 -8.26
N GLN A 86 -4.59 -22.01 -8.07
CA GLN A 86 -5.73 -21.34 -7.43
C GLN A 86 -6.98 -21.40 -8.33
N TRP A 87 -6.82 -21.28 -9.65
CA TRP A 87 -7.94 -21.30 -10.58
C TRP A 87 -8.65 -22.66 -10.64
N ASN A 88 -7.88 -23.74 -10.45
CA ASN A 88 -8.42 -25.12 -10.43
C ASN A 88 -9.14 -25.47 -9.12
N GLN A 89 -9.19 -24.57 -8.14
CA GLN A 89 -9.94 -24.79 -6.90
C GLN A 89 -11.45 -24.66 -7.13
N LYS A 90 -12.23 -25.52 -6.49
CA LYS A 90 -13.70 -25.43 -6.48
C LYS A 90 -14.18 -24.44 -5.40
N LYS A 91 -13.96 -23.15 -5.65
CA LYS A 91 -14.27 -22.04 -4.74
C LYS A 91 -15.10 -20.95 -5.45
N PRO A 92 -15.85 -20.10 -4.71
CA PRO A 92 -16.47 -18.90 -5.28
C PRO A 92 -15.43 -18.00 -5.97
N THR A 93 -15.81 -17.34 -7.06
CA THR A 93 -14.90 -16.45 -7.79
C THR A 93 -14.96 -15.04 -7.20
N PHE A 94 -13.79 -14.45 -6.98
CA PHE A 94 -13.61 -13.01 -6.81
C PHE A 94 -13.05 -12.43 -8.11
N VAL A 95 -13.73 -11.45 -8.70
CA VAL A 95 -13.37 -10.90 -10.01
C VAL A 95 -12.63 -9.57 -9.84
N LEU A 96 -11.35 -9.54 -10.19
CA LEU A 96 -10.55 -8.32 -10.26
C LEU A 96 -10.40 -7.93 -11.73
N HIS A 97 -10.98 -6.78 -12.10
CA HIS A 97 -10.84 -6.26 -13.46
C HIS A 97 -9.60 -5.37 -13.55
N ASP A 98 -8.66 -5.78 -14.39
CA ASP A 98 -7.41 -5.08 -14.61
C ASP A 98 -7.61 -3.96 -15.63
N GLY A 99 -7.40 -2.70 -15.27
CA GLY A 99 -7.30 -1.63 -16.25
C GLY A 99 -6.12 -1.87 -17.19
N PRO A 100 -6.32 -1.81 -18.52
CA PRO A 100 -5.28 -2.18 -19.47
C PRO A 100 -4.23 -1.06 -19.56
N PRO A 101 -2.95 -1.27 -19.13
CA PRO A 101 -1.88 -0.32 -19.40
C PRO A 101 -1.66 -0.14 -20.91
N TYR A 102 -1.21 1.07 -21.28
CA TYR A 102 -0.80 1.37 -22.65
C TYR A 102 0.44 0.54 -23.04
N ALA A 103 0.37 -0.12 -24.20
CA ALA A 103 1.46 -0.88 -24.78
C ALA A 103 2.45 0.03 -25.53
N ASN A 104 3.00 1.04 -24.84
CA ASN A 104 3.78 2.11 -25.47
C ASN A 104 5.25 2.23 -25.02
N GLY A 105 5.72 1.42 -24.08
CA GLY A 105 7.10 1.50 -23.59
C GLY A 105 7.35 0.72 -22.31
N ASP A 106 8.51 0.98 -21.69
CA ASP A 106 8.91 0.32 -20.45
C ASP A 106 8.05 0.73 -19.26
N VAL A 107 7.95 -0.16 -18.29
CA VAL A 107 7.18 0.07 -17.07
C VAL A 107 7.88 1.06 -16.13
N HIS A 108 7.09 1.69 -15.26
CA HIS A 108 7.56 2.69 -14.29
C HIS A 108 6.91 2.43 -12.92
N LEU A 109 7.35 3.14 -11.87
CA LEU A 109 6.86 2.92 -10.50
C LEU A 109 5.34 3.09 -10.34
N GLY A 110 4.68 3.95 -11.13
CA GLY A 110 3.21 4.01 -11.17
C GLY A 110 2.56 2.67 -11.57
N HIS A 111 3.14 1.93 -12.53
CA HIS A 111 2.68 0.59 -12.88
C HIS A 111 2.93 -0.41 -11.74
N ALA A 112 4.07 -0.29 -11.03
CA ALA A 112 4.37 -1.14 -9.88
C ALA A 112 3.36 -0.95 -8.76
N VAL A 113 3.03 0.31 -8.41
CA VAL A 113 1.97 0.63 -7.45
C VAL A 113 0.66 -0.05 -7.84
N ASN A 114 0.22 0.16 -9.08
CA ASN A 114 -1.03 -0.37 -9.59
C ASN A 114 -1.11 -1.90 -9.52
N LYS A 115 -0.12 -2.60 -10.10
CA LYS A 115 -0.13 -4.07 -10.18
C LYS A 115 0.08 -4.73 -8.82
N ILE A 116 0.95 -4.18 -7.97
CA ILE A 116 1.22 -4.75 -6.65
C ILE A 116 -0.01 -4.63 -5.75
N LEU A 117 -0.73 -3.50 -5.75
CA LEU A 117 -1.98 -3.39 -4.99
C LEU A 117 -3.01 -4.41 -5.43
N LYS A 118 -3.22 -4.57 -6.75
CA LYS A 118 -4.11 -5.61 -7.30
C LYS A 118 -3.73 -7.00 -6.79
N ASP A 119 -2.45 -7.33 -6.85
CA ASP A 119 -1.91 -8.62 -6.45
C ASP A 119 -2.02 -8.89 -4.94
N ILE A 120 -1.78 -7.90 -4.08
CA ILE A 120 -1.94 -8.03 -2.62
C ILE A 120 -3.35 -8.50 -2.28
N PHE A 121 -4.38 -7.83 -2.82
CA PHE A 121 -5.77 -8.19 -2.52
C PHE A 121 -6.22 -9.46 -3.23
N ALA A 122 -5.75 -9.72 -4.46
CA ALA A 122 -5.96 -10.99 -5.15
C ALA A 122 -5.40 -12.17 -4.33
N ARG A 123 -4.17 -12.07 -3.82
CA ARG A 123 -3.55 -13.11 -2.98
C ARG A 123 -4.31 -13.32 -1.70
N TYR A 124 -4.73 -12.24 -1.04
CA TYR A 124 -5.55 -12.34 0.16
C TYR A 124 -6.87 -13.10 -0.13
N LYS A 125 -7.60 -12.72 -1.20
CA LYS A 125 -8.85 -13.39 -1.57
C LYS A 125 -8.66 -14.88 -1.92
N ALA A 126 -7.57 -15.21 -2.62
CA ALA A 126 -7.21 -16.61 -2.90
C ALA A 126 -6.99 -17.41 -1.60
N MET A 127 -6.31 -16.82 -0.63
CA MET A 127 -6.06 -17.43 0.68
C MET A 127 -7.32 -17.48 1.56
N SER A 128 -8.24 -16.52 1.44
CA SER A 128 -9.45 -16.41 2.26
C SER A 128 -10.66 -17.18 1.72
N GLY A 129 -10.45 -18.09 0.77
CA GLY A 129 -11.49 -19.05 0.34
C GLY A 129 -12.12 -18.75 -1.02
N PHE A 130 -11.58 -17.82 -1.80
CA PHE A 130 -12.01 -17.58 -3.18
C PHE A 130 -11.02 -18.19 -4.18
N ARG A 131 -11.48 -18.38 -5.42
CA ARG A 131 -10.59 -18.34 -6.60
C ARG A 131 -10.63 -16.93 -7.16
N VAL A 132 -9.53 -16.44 -7.71
CA VAL A 132 -9.45 -15.08 -8.24
C VAL A 132 -9.36 -15.10 -9.76
N HIS A 133 -10.30 -14.39 -10.38
CA HIS A 133 -10.25 -14.07 -11.80
C HIS A 133 -9.51 -12.72 -11.97
N PHE A 134 -8.19 -12.80 -12.16
CA PHE A 134 -7.33 -11.66 -12.49
C PHE A 134 -6.70 -11.90 -13.87
N ARG A 135 -7.36 -11.36 -14.91
CA ARG A 135 -6.94 -11.46 -16.31
C ARG A 135 -6.31 -10.14 -16.75
N PRO A 136 -4.98 -10.09 -17.00
CA PRO A 136 -4.31 -8.86 -17.39
C PRO A 136 -4.75 -8.33 -18.76
N GLY A 137 -4.79 -7.00 -18.89
CA GLY A 137 -5.15 -6.30 -20.11
C GLY A 137 -4.04 -5.46 -20.71
N TRP A 138 -4.14 -5.13 -22.00
CA TRP A 138 -3.33 -4.08 -22.63
C TRP A 138 -4.11 -3.24 -23.63
N ASP A 139 -3.85 -1.94 -23.56
CA ASP A 139 -4.38 -0.95 -24.49
C ASP A 139 -3.33 -0.73 -25.59
N CYS A 140 -3.63 -1.27 -26.76
CA CYS A 140 -2.69 -1.43 -27.86
C CYS A 140 -2.90 -0.42 -28.97
N HIS A 141 -4.02 0.31 -28.96
CA HIS A 141 -4.38 1.26 -30.00
C HIS A 141 -3.93 2.70 -29.67
N GLY A 142 -4.33 3.63 -30.53
CA GLY A 142 -4.26 5.06 -30.27
C GLY A 142 -2.95 5.74 -30.65
N LEU A 143 -2.99 7.07 -30.58
CA LEU A 143 -1.92 7.99 -30.96
C LEU A 143 -0.54 7.65 -30.38
N PRO A 144 -0.39 7.26 -29.10
CA PRO A 144 0.94 7.05 -28.51
C PRO A 144 1.72 5.92 -29.18
N VAL A 145 1.04 4.81 -29.47
CA VAL A 145 1.61 3.66 -30.16
C VAL A 145 1.93 4.03 -31.60
N GLU A 146 0.99 4.70 -32.28
CA GLU A 146 1.17 5.13 -33.68
C GLU A 146 2.40 6.03 -33.86
N LEU A 147 2.57 7.05 -33.00
CA LEU A 147 3.69 8.00 -33.10
C LEU A 147 5.05 7.33 -32.82
N LEU A 148 5.11 6.46 -31.82
CA LEU A 148 6.36 5.76 -31.48
C LEU A 148 6.74 4.75 -32.56
N ALA A 149 5.75 4.04 -33.11
CA ALA A 149 5.97 3.07 -34.17
C ALA A 149 6.36 3.72 -35.51
N THR A 150 5.86 4.93 -35.79
CA THR A 150 6.09 5.64 -37.07
C THR A 150 7.17 6.73 -37.01
N LYS A 151 7.81 6.93 -35.85
CA LYS A 151 8.81 7.99 -35.62
C LYS A 151 9.96 7.98 -36.64
N SER A 152 10.42 6.81 -37.06
CA SER A 152 11.52 6.65 -38.03
C SER A 152 11.07 6.59 -39.50
N MET A 153 9.76 6.64 -39.77
CA MET A 153 9.21 6.57 -41.14
C MET A 153 9.24 7.93 -41.82
N ASP A 154 9.40 7.93 -43.14
CA ASP A 154 9.24 9.11 -43.99
C ASP A 154 7.76 9.53 -44.13
N GLU A 155 7.51 10.76 -44.60
CA GLU A 155 6.15 11.31 -44.70
C GLU A 155 5.21 10.52 -45.60
N LYS A 156 5.70 9.93 -46.71
CA LYS A 156 4.85 9.16 -47.62
C LYS A 156 4.42 7.87 -46.94
N SER A 157 5.35 7.18 -46.30
CA SER A 157 5.07 5.95 -45.53
C SER A 157 4.12 6.20 -44.35
N ARG A 158 4.18 7.37 -43.71
CA ARG A 158 3.25 7.75 -42.63
C ARG A 158 1.79 7.96 -43.10
N ARG A 159 1.57 8.12 -44.41
CA ARG A 159 0.22 8.25 -44.99
C ARG A 159 -0.35 6.93 -45.50
N ASP A 160 0.43 5.84 -45.48
CA ASP A 160 -0.03 4.50 -45.87
C ASP A 160 -0.68 3.81 -44.67
N PRO A 161 -2.02 3.64 -44.66
CA PRO A 161 -2.71 3.06 -43.50
C PRO A 161 -2.26 1.63 -43.21
N VAL A 162 -2.03 0.83 -44.25
CA VAL A 162 -1.67 -0.59 -44.09
C VAL A 162 -0.31 -0.72 -43.44
N LEU A 163 0.67 0.07 -43.91
CA LEU A 163 2.03 0.05 -43.35
C LEU A 163 2.08 0.57 -41.91
N VAL A 164 1.39 1.68 -41.62
CA VAL A 164 1.34 2.28 -40.28
C VAL A 164 0.73 1.30 -39.28
N ARG A 165 -0.40 0.67 -39.61
CA ARG A 165 -1.07 -0.31 -38.73
C ARG A 165 -0.19 -1.52 -38.45
N LYS A 166 0.49 -2.05 -39.48
CA LYS A 166 1.43 -3.16 -39.32
C LYS A 166 2.55 -2.82 -38.32
N ARG A 167 3.18 -1.65 -38.47
CA ARG A 167 4.26 -1.21 -37.58
C ARG A 167 3.77 -0.96 -36.15
N ALA A 168 2.60 -0.35 -36.00
CA ALA A 168 1.99 -0.09 -34.71
C ALA A 168 1.65 -1.40 -33.96
N LYS A 169 1.10 -2.39 -34.67
CA LYS A 169 0.86 -3.75 -34.13
C LYS A 169 2.14 -4.43 -33.65
N GLU A 170 3.19 -4.44 -34.47
CA GLU A 170 4.49 -5.02 -34.11
C GLU A 170 5.09 -4.34 -32.86
N PHE A 171 5.00 -3.01 -32.78
CA PHE A 171 5.49 -2.25 -31.64
C PHE A 171 4.69 -2.55 -30.37
N ALA A 172 3.35 -2.54 -30.44
CA ALA A 172 2.48 -2.83 -29.32
C ALA A 172 2.75 -4.23 -28.75
N LEU A 173 2.81 -5.26 -29.60
CA LEU A 173 3.08 -6.64 -29.16
C LEU A 173 4.45 -6.78 -28.48
N LYS A 174 5.48 -6.08 -28.96
CA LYS A 174 6.80 -6.04 -28.31
C LYS A 174 6.73 -5.37 -26.93
N ALA A 175 6.01 -4.26 -26.82
CA ALA A 175 5.81 -3.57 -25.55
C ALA A 175 5.05 -4.45 -24.54
N VAL A 176 3.98 -5.13 -24.97
CA VAL A 176 3.21 -6.09 -24.15
C VAL A 176 4.14 -7.15 -23.55
N GLN A 177 5.00 -7.77 -24.38
CA GLN A 177 5.94 -8.79 -23.92
C GLN A 177 6.93 -8.26 -22.89
N SER A 178 7.53 -7.09 -23.15
CA SER A 178 8.47 -6.45 -22.21
C SER A 178 7.82 -6.15 -20.87
N GLN A 179 6.64 -5.50 -20.89
CA GLN A 179 5.89 -5.14 -19.70
C GLN A 179 5.45 -6.38 -18.90
N MET A 180 5.00 -7.44 -19.58
CA MET A 180 4.62 -8.71 -18.95
C MET A 180 5.79 -9.34 -18.19
N VAL A 181 6.99 -9.36 -18.77
CA VAL A 181 8.21 -9.86 -18.11
C VAL A 181 8.49 -9.07 -16.83
N SER A 182 8.42 -7.74 -16.89
CA SER A 182 8.61 -6.90 -15.70
C SER A 182 7.54 -7.15 -14.63
N PHE A 183 6.27 -7.30 -15.00
CA PHE A 183 5.19 -7.59 -14.04
C PHE A 183 5.38 -8.94 -13.35
N LYS A 184 5.80 -9.98 -14.08
CA LYS A 184 6.13 -11.28 -13.47
C LYS A 184 7.31 -11.18 -12.48
N LYS A 185 8.31 -10.36 -12.79
CA LYS A 185 9.47 -10.11 -11.89
C LYS A 185 9.05 -9.49 -10.54
N TRP A 186 7.92 -8.80 -10.48
CA TRP A 186 7.37 -8.24 -9.22
C TRP A 186 6.48 -9.22 -8.45
N ALA A 187 6.52 -10.51 -8.83
CA ALA A 187 5.74 -11.59 -8.25
C ALA A 187 4.22 -11.37 -8.35
N ILE A 188 3.72 -10.84 -9.47
CA ILE A 188 2.29 -10.63 -9.69
C ILE A 188 1.62 -11.93 -10.17
N MET A 189 0.63 -12.41 -9.42
CA MET A 189 -0.16 -13.61 -9.72
C MET A 189 -1.39 -13.24 -10.56
N ALA A 190 -1.36 -13.55 -11.86
CA ALA A 190 -2.45 -13.29 -12.80
C ALA A 190 -2.47 -14.32 -13.95
N ASP A 191 -3.52 -14.30 -14.78
CA ASP A 191 -3.59 -15.13 -15.99
C ASP A 191 -2.71 -14.57 -17.11
N TRP A 192 -1.40 -14.73 -16.97
CA TRP A 192 -0.45 -14.27 -17.99
C TRP A 192 -0.51 -15.06 -19.29
N LYS A 193 -1.19 -16.22 -19.32
CA LYS A 193 -1.31 -17.06 -20.52
C LYS A 193 -2.44 -16.59 -21.43
N ASN A 194 -3.51 -16.06 -20.85
CA ASN A 194 -4.66 -15.56 -21.61
C ASN A 194 -4.93 -14.08 -21.32
N PRO A 195 -3.98 -13.16 -21.61
CA PRO A 195 -4.27 -11.74 -21.48
C PRO A 195 -5.39 -11.32 -22.45
N TYR A 196 -5.98 -10.14 -22.24
CA TYR A 196 -6.83 -9.51 -23.24
C TYR A 196 -6.10 -8.34 -23.88
N LEU A 197 -6.07 -8.28 -25.21
CA LEU A 197 -5.48 -7.17 -25.95
C LEU A 197 -6.57 -6.49 -26.76
N THR A 198 -6.61 -5.17 -26.73
CA THR A 198 -7.57 -4.37 -27.53
C THR A 198 -7.43 -4.60 -29.04
N LEU A 199 -6.24 -5.00 -29.51
CA LEU A 199 -5.98 -5.36 -30.92
C LEU A 199 -6.39 -6.80 -31.31
N ASP A 200 -6.88 -7.60 -30.36
CA ASP A 200 -7.32 -8.96 -30.66
C ASP A 200 -8.64 -8.92 -31.43
N LYS A 201 -8.78 -9.74 -32.48
CA LYS A 201 -9.96 -9.74 -33.36
C LYS A 201 -11.27 -9.94 -32.60
N GLU A 202 -11.26 -10.80 -31.59
CA GLU A 202 -12.43 -11.03 -30.72
C GLU A 202 -12.78 -9.80 -29.88
N TYR A 203 -11.77 -9.04 -29.44
CA TYR A 203 -11.97 -7.80 -28.70
C TYR A 203 -12.58 -6.73 -29.60
N GLU A 204 -11.93 -6.43 -30.74
CA GLU A 204 -12.42 -5.46 -31.74
C GLU A 204 -13.84 -5.82 -32.19
N GLY A 205 -14.08 -7.12 -32.38
CA GLY A 205 -15.40 -7.65 -32.74
C GLY A 205 -16.46 -7.39 -31.67
N LYS A 206 -16.14 -7.55 -30.39
CA LYS A 206 -17.06 -7.27 -29.27
C LYS A 206 -17.29 -5.78 -29.09
N GLU A 207 -16.23 -4.98 -29.22
CA GLU A 207 -16.29 -3.52 -29.17
C GLU A 207 -17.27 -2.96 -30.22
N LEU A 208 -17.16 -3.43 -31.46
CA LEU A 208 -18.07 -3.02 -32.53
C LEU A 208 -19.51 -3.49 -32.32
N GLU A 209 -19.72 -4.59 -31.61
CA GLU A 209 -21.07 -5.03 -31.20
C GLU A 209 -21.71 -4.03 -30.25
N ILE A 210 -20.94 -3.55 -29.27
CA ILE A 210 -21.40 -2.55 -28.31
C ILE A 210 -21.65 -1.23 -29.04
N PHE A 211 -20.75 -0.82 -29.93
CA PHE A 211 -20.97 0.33 -30.79
C PHE A 211 -22.30 0.22 -31.56
N LYS A 212 -22.58 -0.93 -32.19
CA LYS A 212 -23.85 -1.20 -32.88
C LYS A 212 -25.05 -1.06 -31.95
N ILE A 213 -25.00 -1.64 -30.75
CA ILE A 213 -26.09 -1.56 -29.76
C ILE A 213 -26.37 -0.10 -29.39
N LEU A 214 -25.32 0.69 -29.13
CA LEU A 214 -25.44 2.10 -28.78
C LEU A 214 -26.01 2.92 -29.95
N HIS A 215 -25.56 2.65 -31.18
CA HIS A 215 -26.08 3.26 -32.40
C HIS A 215 -27.57 2.96 -32.59
N GLN A 216 -27.98 1.68 -32.48
CA GLN A 216 -29.38 1.26 -32.61
C GLN A 216 -30.30 1.87 -31.55
N ARG A 217 -29.77 2.21 -30.36
CA ARG A 217 -30.50 2.91 -29.30
C ARG A 217 -30.57 4.43 -29.50
N GLY A 218 -29.97 4.96 -30.57
CA GLY A 218 -29.87 6.40 -30.83
C GLY A 218 -29.04 7.12 -29.76
N LEU A 219 -28.08 6.44 -29.14
CA LEU A 219 -27.14 7.04 -28.18
C LEU A 219 -25.87 7.54 -28.87
N VAL A 220 -25.54 6.97 -30.03
CA VAL A 220 -24.46 7.44 -30.91
C VAL A 220 -25.07 8.28 -32.01
N TYR A 221 -24.55 9.49 -32.21
CA TYR A 221 -25.04 10.42 -33.23
C TYR A 221 -23.90 11.23 -33.83
N ARG A 222 -24.08 11.68 -35.07
CA ARG A 222 -23.15 12.60 -35.74
C ARG A 222 -23.62 14.03 -35.54
N ALA A 223 -22.72 14.93 -35.15
CA ALA A 223 -23.04 16.34 -35.00
C ALA A 223 -21.89 17.24 -35.46
N TYR A 224 -22.24 18.43 -35.93
CA TYR A 224 -21.29 19.49 -36.23
C TYR A 224 -21.08 20.34 -34.98
N ARG A 225 -19.92 20.21 -34.33
CA ARG A 225 -19.63 20.87 -33.03
C ARG A 225 -18.16 21.31 -32.97
N PRO A 226 -17.83 22.33 -32.16
CA PRO A 226 -16.45 22.71 -31.87
C PRO A 226 -15.74 21.56 -31.16
N VAL A 227 -14.53 21.27 -31.62
CA VAL A 227 -13.61 20.34 -30.97
C VAL A 227 -12.25 21.00 -30.85
N TYR A 228 -11.48 20.58 -29.85
CA TYR A 228 -10.04 20.85 -29.89
C TYR A 228 -9.47 20.08 -31.07
N TRP A 229 -8.76 20.79 -31.93
CA TRP A 229 -8.16 20.26 -33.14
C TRP A 229 -6.66 20.52 -33.10
N SER A 230 -5.86 19.49 -33.34
CA SER A 230 -4.41 19.63 -33.50
C SER A 230 -4.08 19.64 -34.99
N PRO A 231 -3.73 20.79 -35.60
CA PRO A 231 -3.28 20.83 -36.99
C PRO A 231 -2.05 19.94 -37.22
N SER A 232 -1.16 19.87 -36.22
CA SER A 232 0.06 19.06 -36.27
C SER A 232 -0.21 17.55 -36.33
N SER A 233 -1.29 17.09 -35.67
CA SER A 233 -1.69 15.69 -35.60
C SER A 233 -2.88 15.35 -36.51
N ARG A 234 -3.46 16.36 -37.19
CA ARG A 234 -4.66 16.29 -38.04
C ARG A 234 -5.81 15.50 -37.43
N THR A 235 -6.10 15.74 -36.15
CA THR A 235 -7.17 15.04 -35.44
C THR A 235 -7.83 15.92 -34.40
N ALA A 236 -9.09 15.63 -34.11
CA ALA A 236 -9.74 16.07 -32.89
C ALA A 236 -9.03 15.47 -31.66
N LEU A 237 -8.96 16.24 -30.59
CA LEU A 237 -8.40 15.86 -29.30
C LEU A 237 -9.47 15.99 -28.21
N ALA A 238 -9.49 15.03 -27.28
CA ALA A 238 -10.22 15.16 -26.03
C ALA A 238 -9.48 16.09 -25.07
N GLU A 239 -10.19 16.63 -24.06
CA GLU A 239 -9.59 17.51 -23.05
C GLU A 239 -8.46 16.81 -22.27
N SER A 240 -8.57 15.50 -22.04
CA SER A 240 -7.52 14.68 -21.42
C SER A 240 -6.23 14.58 -22.24
N GLU A 241 -6.28 14.94 -23.53
CA GLU A 241 -5.15 14.90 -24.47
C GLU A 241 -4.50 16.29 -24.64
N LEU A 242 -4.88 17.26 -23.82
CA LEU A 242 -4.31 18.60 -23.82
C LEU A 242 -3.31 18.78 -22.69
N GLU A 243 -2.23 19.50 -22.97
CA GLU A 243 -1.31 20.04 -21.96
C GLU A 243 -1.40 21.56 -21.97
N TYR A 244 -1.62 22.16 -20.81
CA TYR A 244 -1.70 23.61 -20.70
C TYR A 244 -0.30 24.19 -20.43
N VAL A 245 0.24 24.89 -21.40
CA VAL A 245 1.53 25.61 -21.28
C VAL A 245 1.28 26.95 -20.61
N ALA A 246 1.66 27.07 -19.34
CA ALA A 246 1.35 28.24 -18.49
C ALA A 246 1.95 29.57 -18.98
N ASN A 247 3.07 29.51 -19.70
CA ASN A 247 3.82 30.68 -20.18
C ASN A 247 3.69 30.91 -21.70
N HIS A 248 2.63 30.41 -22.33
CA HIS A 248 2.36 30.72 -23.73
C HIS A 248 2.10 32.22 -23.90
N CYS A 249 2.77 32.84 -24.88
CA CYS A 249 2.65 34.26 -25.17
C CYS A 249 1.81 34.44 -26.45
N SER A 250 0.65 35.08 -26.32
CA SER A 250 -0.22 35.42 -27.46
C SER A 250 -0.17 36.91 -27.75
N GLU A 251 -0.15 37.28 -29.03
CA GLU A 251 -0.38 38.65 -29.47
C GLU A 251 -1.88 38.96 -29.38
N ALA A 252 -2.28 39.75 -28.39
CA ALA A 252 -3.65 40.19 -28.23
C ALA A 252 -3.88 41.55 -28.91
N VAL A 253 -5.10 41.75 -29.43
CA VAL A 253 -5.44 42.97 -30.17
C VAL A 253 -6.74 43.59 -29.68
N TYR A 254 -6.76 44.92 -29.67
CA TYR A 254 -7.95 45.73 -29.44
C TYR A 254 -8.50 46.17 -30.80
N PHE A 255 -9.57 45.54 -31.23
CA PHE A 255 -10.12 45.70 -32.57
C PHE A 255 -11.41 46.51 -32.53
N LYS A 256 -11.59 47.44 -33.47
CA LYS A 256 -12.74 48.33 -33.51
C LYS A 256 -13.71 47.96 -34.63
N TYR A 257 -14.99 47.82 -34.29
CA TYR A 257 -16.09 47.54 -35.22
C TYR A 257 -17.04 48.74 -35.32
N ALA A 258 -17.41 49.16 -36.53
CA ALA A 258 -18.26 50.34 -36.71
C ALA A 258 -19.70 50.02 -36.34
N VAL A 259 -20.28 50.71 -35.36
CA VAL A 259 -21.69 50.56 -34.99
C VAL A 259 -22.55 51.33 -35.98
N VAL A 260 -23.65 50.73 -36.47
CA VAL A 260 -24.45 51.30 -37.56
C VAL A 260 -25.78 51.90 -37.13
N ASN A 261 -26.29 51.57 -35.95
CA ASN A 261 -27.52 52.13 -35.41
C ASN A 261 -27.37 52.52 -33.94
N PHE A 262 -28.11 53.56 -33.53
CA PHE A 262 -28.02 54.10 -32.17
C PHE A 262 -29.41 54.44 -31.61
N PRO A 263 -29.69 54.13 -30.34
CA PRO A 263 -30.84 54.66 -29.61
C PRO A 263 -30.81 56.19 -29.52
N ARG A 264 -31.98 56.82 -29.36
CA ARG A 264 -32.10 58.29 -29.28
C ARG A 264 -31.26 58.90 -28.14
N GLU A 265 -31.08 58.15 -27.07
CA GLU A 265 -30.32 58.52 -25.87
C GLU A 265 -28.81 58.63 -26.15
N ILE A 266 -28.28 57.82 -27.08
CA ILE A 266 -26.88 57.90 -27.54
C ILE A 266 -26.73 59.00 -28.61
N LEU A 267 -27.74 59.15 -29.48
CA LEU A 267 -27.78 60.21 -30.51
C LEU A 267 -27.86 61.63 -29.91
N ALA A 268 -28.46 61.78 -28.72
CA ALA A 268 -28.53 63.06 -28.00
C ALA A 268 -27.14 63.65 -27.67
N LEU A 269 -26.08 62.83 -27.71
CA LEU A 269 -24.69 63.26 -27.49
C LEU A 269 -24.07 63.93 -28.72
N GLN A 270 -24.83 64.06 -29.82
CA GLN A 270 -24.40 64.59 -31.12
C GLN A 270 -22.99 64.11 -31.54
N PRO A 271 -22.76 62.79 -31.64
CA PRO A 271 -21.51 62.30 -32.18
C PRO A 271 -21.38 62.80 -33.63
N THR A 272 -20.39 63.66 -33.89
CA THR A 272 -20.04 64.14 -35.24
C THR A 272 -19.36 63.07 -36.08
N ASP A 273 -18.92 61.97 -35.44
CA ASP A 273 -18.04 60.94 -35.98
C ASP A 273 -18.58 59.52 -35.72
N ARG A 274 -18.04 58.52 -36.43
CA ARG A 274 -18.42 57.10 -36.26
C ARG A 274 -18.15 56.62 -34.82
N ILE A 275 -19.10 55.86 -34.27
CA ILE A 275 -18.95 55.17 -32.98
C ILE A 275 -18.47 53.74 -33.25
N TRP A 276 -17.52 53.29 -32.43
CA TRP A 276 -16.89 52.00 -32.55
C TRP A 276 -17.13 51.12 -31.33
N ALA A 277 -17.50 49.86 -31.53
CA ALA A 277 -17.43 48.84 -30.50
C ALA A 277 -15.98 48.33 -30.40
N LEU A 278 -15.37 48.46 -29.22
CA LEU A 278 -13.99 48.03 -29.00
C LEU A 278 -13.97 46.64 -28.37
N VAL A 279 -13.56 45.64 -29.14
CA VAL A 279 -13.39 44.26 -28.65
C VAL A 279 -11.94 43.97 -28.34
N TRP A 280 -11.70 42.90 -27.59
CA TRP A 280 -10.38 42.37 -27.32
C TRP A 280 -10.34 40.86 -27.58
N THR A 281 -9.25 40.37 -28.19
CA THR A 281 -9.04 38.93 -28.41
C THR A 281 -7.55 38.59 -28.32
N THR A 282 -7.26 37.41 -27.74
CA THR A 282 -5.94 36.77 -27.75
C THR A 282 -5.75 35.82 -28.95
N MET A 283 -6.77 35.65 -29.80
CA MET A 283 -6.74 34.83 -31.00
C MET A 283 -7.08 35.67 -32.24
N PRO A 284 -6.23 36.61 -32.67
CA PRO A 284 -6.57 37.53 -33.75
C PRO A 284 -6.93 36.87 -35.08
N TRP A 285 -6.39 35.68 -35.37
CA TRP A 285 -6.75 34.91 -36.57
C TRP A 285 -8.25 34.61 -36.68
N THR A 286 -8.98 34.58 -35.56
CA THR A 286 -10.44 34.37 -35.56
C THR A 286 -11.24 35.61 -35.99
N LEU A 287 -10.62 36.80 -36.06
CA LEU A 287 -11.30 38.04 -36.48
C LEU A 287 -11.81 37.98 -37.92
N ALA A 288 -11.22 37.11 -38.75
CA ALA A 288 -11.68 36.82 -40.10
C ALA A 288 -13.12 36.25 -40.12
N PHE A 289 -13.58 35.72 -38.99
CA PHE A 289 -14.80 34.94 -38.83
C PHE A 289 -15.76 35.52 -37.79
N ASN A 290 -15.69 36.83 -37.59
CA ASN A 290 -16.56 37.50 -36.63
C ASN A 290 -18.04 37.38 -37.07
N ASN A 291 -18.88 36.81 -36.20
CA ASN A 291 -20.31 36.64 -36.44
C ASN A 291 -21.16 37.55 -35.54
N ALA A 292 -20.70 37.82 -34.32
CA ALA A 292 -21.39 38.65 -33.36
C ALA A 292 -20.41 39.34 -32.39
N ILE A 293 -20.91 40.29 -31.61
CA ILE A 293 -20.22 40.81 -30.42
C ILE A 293 -21.02 40.42 -29.19
N CYS A 294 -20.43 39.63 -28.30
CA CYS A 294 -21.06 39.26 -27.03
C CYS A 294 -20.82 40.31 -25.94
N PHE A 295 -21.84 40.54 -25.10
CA PHE A 295 -21.82 41.45 -23.95
C PHE A 295 -22.60 40.86 -22.75
N ASP A 296 -22.44 41.42 -21.55
CA ASP A 296 -23.28 41.08 -20.39
C ASP A 296 -24.28 42.21 -20.11
N LYS A 297 -25.57 41.88 -20.06
CA LYS A 297 -26.67 42.83 -19.76
C LYS A 297 -26.52 43.54 -18.41
N LYS A 298 -25.83 42.93 -17.43
CA LYS A 298 -25.65 43.43 -16.07
C LYS A 298 -24.49 44.42 -15.94
N LEU A 299 -23.52 44.39 -16.86
CA LEU A 299 -22.37 45.29 -16.84
C LEU A 299 -22.75 46.71 -17.25
N ILE A 300 -21.98 47.68 -16.78
CA ILE A 300 -22.10 49.09 -17.17
C ILE A 300 -21.07 49.38 -18.26
N TYR A 301 -21.53 49.97 -19.36
CA TYR A 301 -20.72 50.36 -20.51
C TYR A 301 -20.68 51.87 -20.65
N ASN A 302 -19.67 52.37 -21.35
CA ASN A 302 -19.47 53.79 -21.55
C ASN A 302 -19.34 54.08 -23.03
N LEU A 303 -19.82 55.26 -23.42
CA LEU A 303 -19.38 55.92 -24.63
C LEU A 303 -18.23 56.85 -24.23
N ALA A 304 -17.01 56.55 -24.67
CA ALA A 304 -15.84 57.35 -24.38
C ALA A 304 -15.21 57.91 -25.65
N LYS A 305 -14.76 59.16 -25.59
CA LYS A 305 -14.00 59.80 -26.65
C LYS A 305 -12.51 59.52 -26.45
N ILE A 306 -11.87 58.98 -27.47
CA ILE A 306 -10.42 58.76 -27.53
C ILE A 306 -9.92 59.46 -28.79
N LYS A 307 -9.11 60.51 -28.63
CA LYS A 307 -8.74 61.44 -29.72
C LYS A 307 -9.99 62.05 -30.38
N SER A 308 -10.27 61.69 -31.63
CA SER A 308 -11.40 62.20 -32.43
C SER A 308 -12.50 61.16 -32.64
N GLU A 309 -12.40 59.96 -32.06
CA GLU A 309 -13.37 58.88 -32.27
C GLU A 309 -14.05 58.48 -30.96
N TYR A 310 -15.25 57.91 -31.08
CA TYR A 310 -16.04 57.44 -29.94
C TYR A 310 -16.02 55.91 -29.86
N TYR A 311 -15.84 55.38 -28.66
CA TYR A 311 -15.70 53.95 -28.40
C TYR A 311 -16.67 53.48 -27.32
N ILE A 312 -17.24 52.29 -27.54
CA ILE A 312 -18.04 51.55 -26.56
C ILE A 312 -17.20 50.43 -25.96
N PHE A 313 -17.12 50.40 -24.63
CA PHE A 313 -16.51 49.33 -23.83
C PHE A 313 -16.98 49.42 -22.36
N ALA A 314 -16.76 48.36 -21.58
CA ALA A 314 -17.16 48.28 -20.18
C ALA A 314 -16.42 49.28 -19.28
N MET A 315 -17.09 49.80 -18.26
CA MET A 315 -16.54 50.79 -17.30
C MET A 315 -15.27 50.32 -16.61
N ASP A 316 -15.22 49.06 -16.23
CA ASP A 316 -14.05 48.49 -15.56
C ASP A 316 -12.81 48.40 -16.47
N ALA A 317 -12.97 48.51 -17.81
CA ALA A 317 -11.84 48.48 -18.74
C ALA A 317 -11.15 49.84 -18.92
N ILE A 318 -11.70 50.93 -18.35
CA ILE A 318 -11.17 52.29 -18.53
C ILE A 318 -9.70 52.39 -18.11
N ASP A 319 -9.35 51.95 -16.90
CA ASP A 319 -7.99 52.12 -16.37
C ASP A 319 -6.96 51.26 -17.14
N ARG A 320 -7.37 50.06 -17.56
CA ARG A 320 -6.57 49.21 -18.44
C ARG A 320 -6.28 49.91 -19.77
N LEU A 321 -7.30 50.46 -20.42
CA LEU A 321 -7.16 51.15 -21.69
C LEU A 321 -6.34 52.45 -21.55
N ARG A 322 -6.51 53.22 -20.46
CA ARG A 322 -5.68 54.40 -20.18
C ARG A 322 -4.21 54.01 -20.05
N ASN A 323 -3.90 52.97 -19.29
CA ASN A 323 -2.54 52.49 -19.08
C ASN A 323 -1.91 51.95 -20.38
N LEU A 324 -2.69 51.21 -21.18
CA LEU A 324 -2.23 50.63 -22.44
C LEU A 324 -1.98 51.71 -23.52
N LEU A 325 -2.96 52.59 -23.72
CA LEU A 325 -2.92 53.58 -24.80
C LEU A 325 -2.04 54.78 -24.44
N LYS A 326 -1.87 55.08 -23.14
CA LYS A 326 -1.24 56.31 -22.63
C LYS A 326 -1.88 57.57 -23.23
N LEU A 327 -3.20 57.51 -23.42
CA LEU A 327 -4.02 58.59 -23.97
C LEU A 327 -5.10 58.98 -22.96
N GLU A 328 -5.55 60.22 -23.07
CA GLU A 328 -6.73 60.68 -22.35
C GLU A 328 -7.98 59.97 -22.89
N ILE A 329 -8.80 59.45 -21.98
CA ILE A 329 -10.07 58.80 -22.27
C ILE A 329 -11.15 59.59 -21.54
N GLU A 330 -11.93 60.35 -22.32
CA GLU A 330 -13.00 61.21 -21.83
C GLU A 330 -14.34 60.46 -21.89
N VAL A 331 -14.94 60.16 -20.75
CA VAL A 331 -16.25 59.49 -20.68
C VAL A 331 -17.35 60.51 -20.98
N LYS A 332 -18.16 60.25 -22.02
CA LYS A 332 -19.27 61.12 -22.41
C LYS A 332 -20.60 60.69 -21.79
N SER A 333 -20.81 59.38 -21.70
CA SER A 333 -22.00 58.81 -21.07
C SER A 333 -21.73 57.38 -20.61
N THR A 334 -22.57 56.90 -19.69
CA THR A 334 -22.60 55.51 -19.25
C THR A 334 -24.01 54.95 -19.39
N PHE A 335 -24.12 53.64 -19.64
CA PHE A 335 -25.40 52.97 -19.84
C PHE A 335 -25.30 51.48 -19.48
N GLN A 336 -26.45 50.87 -19.20
CA GLN A 336 -26.52 49.45 -18.87
C GLN A 336 -26.31 48.57 -20.11
N GLY A 337 -25.69 47.40 -19.95
CA GLY A 337 -25.42 46.47 -21.06
C GLY A 337 -26.67 46.06 -21.83
N SER A 338 -27.85 46.02 -21.20
CA SER A 338 -29.14 45.74 -21.85
C SER A 338 -29.41 46.57 -23.11
N PHE A 339 -28.88 47.80 -23.20
CA PHE A 339 -29.02 48.64 -24.39
C PHE A 339 -28.27 48.11 -25.62
N LEU A 340 -27.20 47.34 -25.42
CA LEU A 340 -26.39 46.77 -26.50
C LEU A 340 -27.16 45.76 -27.35
N SER A 341 -28.17 45.08 -26.78
CA SER A 341 -29.02 44.10 -27.49
C SER A 341 -29.73 44.65 -28.73
N LYS A 342 -29.84 45.97 -28.84
CA LYS A 342 -30.52 46.65 -29.96
C LYS A 342 -29.55 47.17 -31.02
N LEU A 343 -28.25 47.03 -30.80
CA LEU A 343 -27.22 47.54 -31.69
C LEU A 343 -26.84 46.50 -32.74
N TYR A 344 -26.37 47.02 -33.87
CA TYR A 344 -25.74 46.29 -34.95
C TYR A 344 -24.44 47.00 -35.32
N TYR A 345 -23.50 46.24 -35.86
CA TYR A 345 -22.22 46.75 -36.33
C TYR A 345 -21.84 46.14 -37.67
N VAL A 346 -20.82 46.70 -38.33
CA VAL A 346 -20.29 46.17 -39.59
C VAL A 346 -18.91 45.56 -39.36
N CYS A 347 -18.75 44.32 -39.82
CA CYS A 347 -17.47 43.64 -39.84
C CYS A 347 -16.69 44.02 -41.12
N PRO A 348 -15.41 44.41 -41.04
CA PRO A 348 -14.61 44.72 -42.22
C PRO A 348 -14.45 43.58 -43.23
N MET A 349 -14.64 42.32 -42.81
CA MET A 349 -14.68 41.15 -43.71
C MET A 349 -16.00 41.03 -44.48
N GLN A 350 -17.07 41.64 -43.98
CA GLN A 350 -18.43 41.58 -44.53
C GLN A 350 -19.05 42.98 -44.50
N PRO A 351 -18.51 43.95 -45.27
CA PRO A 351 -18.88 45.36 -45.16
C PRO A 351 -20.36 45.64 -45.49
N ASP A 352 -21.00 44.74 -46.25
CA ASP A 352 -22.38 44.87 -46.71
C ASP A 352 -23.41 44.26 -45.73
N HIS A 353 -22.96 43.68 -44.61
CA HIS A 353 -23.83 43.01 -43.64
C HIS A 353 -23.74 43.66 -42.26
N ALA A 354 -24.90 43.92 -41.64
CA ALA A 354 -24.99 44.38 -40.26
C ALA A 354 -25.11 43.16 -39.32
N LEU A 355 -24.16 43.02 -38.39
CA LEU A 355 -24.06 41.91 -37.46
C LEU A 355 -24.58 42.28 -36.06
N PRO A 356 -25.15 41.31 -35.32
CA PRO A 356 -25.84 41.56 -34.05
C PRO A 356 -24.91 41.59 -32.83
N PHE A 357 -25.42 42.20 -31.76
CA PHE A 357 -24.87 42.03 -30.42
C PHE A 357 -25.69 40.98 -29.64
N TYR A 358 -25.01 40.00 -29.04
CA TYR A 358 -25.66 38.97 -28.23
C TYR A 358 -25.30 39.09 -26.76
N SER A 359 -26.29 38.85 -25.90
CA SER A 359 -26.05 38.79 -24.46
C SER A 359 -25.54 37.39 -24.12
N ALA A 360 -24.44 37.28 -23.39
CA ALA A 360 -23.89 35.99 -23.00
C ALA A 360 -23.30 36.03 -21.59
N GLU A 361 -23.59 35.00 -20.79
CA GLU A 361 -23.17 34.93 -19.38
C GLU A 361 -21.66 34.71 -19.19
N HIS A 362 -20.96 34.23 -20.24
CA HIS A 362 -19.52 34.02 -20.19
C HIS A 362 -18.71 35.33 -20.27
N VAL A 363 -19.35 36.45 -20.63
CA VAL A 363 -18.69 37.76 -20.70
C VAL A 363 -18.46 38.29 -19.30
N THR A 364 -17.22 38.70 -19.00
CA THR A 364 -16.85 39.26 -17.70
C THR A 364 -16.11 40.58 -17.86
N SER A 365 -16.13 41.43 -16.84
CA SER A 365 -15.35 42.68 -16.83
C SER A 365 -13.87 42.48 -16.46
N ALA A 366 -13.49 41.27 -16.04
CA ALA A 366 -12.16 40.97 -15.51
C ALA A 366 -11.04 41.08 -16.56
N LYS A 367 -11.31 40.81 -17.84
CA LYS A 367 -10.31 40.82 -18.93
C LYS A 367 -10.87 41.48 -20.21
N GLY A 368 -9.98 42.00 -21.05
CA GLY A 368 -10.35 42.69 -22.29
C GLY A 368 -11.13 44.00 -22.07
N THR A 369 -12.20 44.19 -22.85
CA THR A 369 -13.01 45.42 -22.91
C THR A 369 -14.45 45.22 -22.42
N GLY A 370 -14.82 44.01 -21.98
CA GLY A 370 -16.22 43.64 -21.69
C GLY A 370 -17.11 43.52 -22.92
N LEU A 371 -16.53 43.63 -24.13
CA LEU A 371 -17.13 43.23 -25.40
C LEU A 371 -16.26 42.14 -26.02
N VAL A 372 -16.86 40.99 -26.30
CA VAL A 372 -16.16 39.80 -26.79
C VAL A 372 -16.48 39.62 -28.27
N HIS A 373 -15.45 39.56 -29.12
CA HIS A 373 -15.61 39.09 -30.49
C HIS A 373 -16.00 37.61 -30.45
N THR A 374 -17.06 37.24 -31.18
CA THR A 374 -17.59 35.87 -31.19
C THR A 374 -17.49 35.30 -32.60
N SER A 375 -16.84 34.13 -32.70
CA SER A 375 -16.75 33.34 -33.93
C SER A 375 -17.35 31.95 -33.68
N PHE A 376 -18.54 31.73 -34.25
CA PHE A 376 -19.37 30.57 -33.90
C PHE A 376 -18.69 29.22 -34.10
N ALA A 377 -17.74 29.11 -35.05
CA ALA A 377 -17.05 27.87 -35.35
C ALA A 377 -15.80 27.61 -34.50
N HIS A 378 -15.33 28.58 -33.71
CA HIS A 378 -13.98 28.62 -33.14
C HIS A 378 -13.92 28.84 -31.61
N GLY A 379 -15.06 28.74 -30.91
CA GLY A 379 -15.16 28.74 -29.46
C GLY A 379 -16.32 27.87 -28.96
N PHE A 380 -16.20 27.26 -27.79
CA PHE A 380 -17.29 26.43 -27.22
C PHE A 380 -18.47 27.28 -26.78
N GLU A 381 -18.17 28.38 -26.08
CA GLU A 381 -19.15 29.38 -25.66
C GLU A 381 -19.72 30.13 -26.88
N ASP A 382 -18.88 30.44 -27.87
CA ASP A 382 -19.29 31.08 -29.13
C ASP A 382 -20.29 30.22 -29.89
N PHE A 383 -20.03 28.91 -29.98
CA PHE A 383 -20.95 27.96 -30.58
C PHE A 383 -22.26 27.86 -29.79
N ALA A 384 -22.21 27.86 -28.45
CA ALA A 384 -23.41 27.83 -27.62
C ALA A 384 -24.31 29.05 -27.86
N VAL A 385 -23.71 30.25 -28.01
CA VAL A 385 -24.44 31.47 -28.38
C VAL A 385 -25.12 31.32 -29.75
N ALA A 386 -24.41 30.76 -30.74
CA ALA A 386 -24.97 30.51 -32.06
C ALA A 386 -26.21 29.59 -31.97
N MET A 387 -26.12 28.51 -31.19
CA MET A 387 -27.23 27.57 -31.01
C MET A 387 -28.42 28.19 -30.29
N GLU A 388 -28.19 29.03 -29.27
CA GLU A 388 -29.26 29.74 -28.54
C GLU A 388 -30.07 30.67 -29.46
N HIS A 389 -29.40 31.29 -30.44
CA HIS A 389 -30.01 32.26 -31.34
C HIS A 389 -30.41 31.68 -32.71
N GLY A 390 -30.24 30.37 -32.92
CA GLY A 390 -30.60 29.70 -34.18
C GLY A 390 -29.70 30.08 -35.37
N GLU A 391 -28.46 30.46 -35.11
CA GLU A 391 -27.49 30.89 -36.11
C GLU A 391 -26.83 29.73 -36.87
N GLU A 392 -26.51 29.96 -38.15
CA GLU A 392 -25.79 29.00 -38.97
C GLU A 392 -24.27 29.05 -38.66
N VAL A 393 -23.67 27.89 -38.39
CA VAL A 393 -22.23 27.78 -38.10
C VAL A 393 -21.48 27.23 -39.29
N LYS A 394 -20.51 28.00 -39.81
CA LYS A 394 -19.60 27.60 -40.90
C LYS A 394 -18.15 27.74 -40.45
N CYS A 395 -17.33 26.72 -40.73
CA CYS A 395 -15.90 26.78 -40.49
C CYS A 395 -15.11 26.95 -41.79
N PHE A 396 -14.30 27.99 -41.84
CA PHE A 396 -13.45 28.34 -42.98
C PHE A 396 -11.98 28.03 -42.73
N VAL A 397 -11.69 27.11 -41.81
CA VAL A 397 -10.34 26.59 -41.52
C VAL A 397 -10.32 25.11 -41.86
N ASP A 398 -9.33 24.68 -42.63
CA ASP A 398 -9.15 23.29 -43.00
C ASP A 398 -8.45 22.46 -41.90
N GLU A 399 -8.25 21.17 -42.17
CA GLU A 399 -7.63 20.22 -41.23
C GLU A 399 -6.15 20.50 -40.95
N ASP A 400 -5.46 21.17 -41.87
CA ASP A 400 -4.06 21.56 -41.71
C ASP A 400 -3.93 22.89 -40.96
N GLY A 401 -5.03 23.43 -40.42
CA GLY A 401 -5.05 24.69 -39.70
C GLY A 401 -4.83 25.89 -40.62
N ARG A 402 -5.26 25.80 -41.89
CA ARG A 402 -5.13 26.87 -42.88
C ARG A 402 -6.48 27.46 -43.25
N TYR A 403 -6.47 28.73 -43.64
CA TYR A 403 -7.66 29.37 -44.18
C TYR A 403 -8.10 28.73 -45.51
N THR A 404 -9.40 28.51 -45.64
CA THR A 404 -10.01 28.02 -46.88
C THR A 404 -9.97 29.09 -47.98
N ARG A 405 -10.19 28.67 -49.24
CA ARG A 405 -10.15 29.57 -50.40
C ARG A 405 -11.26 30.63 -50.38
N GLU A 406 -12.32 30.41 -49.61
CA GLU A 406 -13.50 31.26 -49.53
C GLU A 406 -13.21 32.62 -48.86
N LEU A 407 -12.14 32.74 -48.07
CA LEU A 407 -11.71 34.01 -47.46
C LEU A 407 -10.95 34.94 -48.41
N GLY A 408 -10.83 34.56 -49.68
CA GLY A 408 -10.16 35.35 -50.71
C GLY A 408 -8.65 35.11 -50.79
N PRO A 409 -8.01 35.60 -51.87
CA PRO A 409 -6.63 35.26 -52.22
C PRO A 409 -5.59 35.71 -51.21
N ASP A 410 -5.84 36.80 -50.46
CA ASP A 410 -4.89 37.37 -49.49
C ASP A 410 -4.66 36.47 -48.27
N LEU A 411 -5.63 35.64 -47.92
CA LEU A 411 -5.60 34.78 -46.73
C LEU A 411 -5.59 33.30 -47.08
N SER A 412 -6.09 32.93 -48.26
CA SER A 412 -6.23 31.56 -48.74
C SER A 412 -4.96 30.73 -48.51
N ARG A 413 -5.12 29.57 -47.87
CA ARG A 413 -4.09 28.58 -47.56
C ARG A 413 -2.99 29.01 -46.59
N LEU A 414 -3.03 30.21 -46.02
CA LEU A 414 -2.10 30.61 -44.96
C LEU A 414 -2.47 29.92 -43.64
N HIS A 415 -1.48 29.52 -42.84
CA HIS A 415 -1.72 28.84 -41.58
C HIS A 415 -2.17 29.84 -40.50
N VAL A 416 -3.29 29.55 -39.84
CA VAL A 416 -4.07 30.54 -39.08
C VAL A 416 -3.29 31.11 -37.89
N GLN A 417 -2.50 30.30 -37.20
CA GLN A 417 -1.73 30.74 -36.02
C GLN A 417 -0.40 31.43 -36.36
N SER A 418 -0.05 31.58 -37.65
CA SER A 418 1.26 32.10 -38.10
C SER A 418 1.11 33.19 -39.16
N ASP A 419 1.55 32.91 -40.38
CA ASP A 419 1.41 33.74 -41.59
C ASP A 419 -0.02 34.22 -41.83
N GLY A 420 -1.04 33.40 -41.55
CA GLY A 420 -2.44 33.80 -41.67
C GLY A 420 -2.84 34.90 -40.69
N GLN A 421 -2.42 34.81 -39.42
CA GLN A 421 -2.64 35.87 -38.44
C GLN A 421 -1.93 37.15 -38.84
N ALA A 422 -0.65 37.07 -39.23
CA ALA A 422 0.14 38.23 -39.62
C ALA A 422 -0.49 38.96 -40.83
N ALA A 423 -0.92 38.21 -41.86
CA ALA A 423 -1.59 38.76 -43.03
C ALA A 423 -2.91 39.45 -42.66
N LEU A 424 -3.72 38.83 -41.80
CA LEU A 424 -4.99 39.39 -41.34
C LEU A 424 -4.80 40.71 -40.58
N LEU A 425 -3.81 40.75 -39.68
CA LEU A 425 -3.51 41.93 -38.89
C LEU A 425 -2.99 43.09 -39.74
N GLU A 426 -2.20 42.82 -40.77
CA GLU A 426 -1.75 43.87 -41.70
C GLU A 426 -2.92 44.37 -42.57
N LYS A 427 -3.76 43.46 -43.08
CA LYS A 427 -4.96 43.80 -43.86
C LYS A 427 -5.90 44.75 -43.10
N PHE A 428 -6.09 44.53 -41.80
CA PHE A 428 -6.99 45.32 -40.96
C PHE A 428 -6.29 46.26 -39.97
N LYS A 429 -5.06 46.67 -40.25
CA LYS A 429 -4.26 47.55 -39.38
C LYS A 429 -4.96 48.83 -38.94
N LYS A 430 -5.79 49.42 -39.81
CA LYS A 430 -6.59 50.63 -39.51
C LYS A 430 -7.72 50.40 -38.49
N CYS A 431 -8.14 49.16 -38.31
CA CYS A 431 -9.16 48.74 -37.35
C CYS A 431 -8.56 48.32 -36.00
N ILE A 432 -7.22 48.29 -35.87
CA ILE A 432 -6.53 47.93 -34.64
C ILE A 432 -6.20 49.21 -33.88
N LEU A 433 -6.73 49.35 -32.66
CA LEU A 433 -6.44 50.48 -31.79
C LEU A 433 -5.13 50.28 -31.03
N ALA A 434 -4.88 49.06 -30.55
CA ALA A 434 -3.69 48.69 -29.80
C ALA A 434 -3.40 47.19 -29.92
N LYS A 435 -2.14 46.83 -29.64
CA LYS A 435 -1.64 45.46 -29.54
C LYS A 435 -0.91 45.29 -28.22
N GLU A 436 -0.99 44.10 -27.63
CA GLU A 436 -0.23 43.74 -26.43
C GLU A 436 0.15 42.26 -26.47
N ASN A 437 1.25 41.91 -25.79
CA ASN A 437 1.63 40.51 -25.62
C ASN A 437 1.12 40.02 -24.26
N VAL A 438 0.33 38.95 -24.28
CA VAL A 438 -0.30 38.39 -23.09
C VAL A 438 0.23 36.99 -22.84
N THR A 439 0.82 36.78 -21.67
CA THR A 439 1.24 35.46 -21.20
C THR A 439 0.09 34.81 -20.44
N HIS A 440 -0.33 33.62 -20.87
CA HIS A 440 -1.43 32.88 -20.25
C HIS A 440 -1.35 31.37 -20.53
N PRO A 441 -2.06 30.53 -19.75
CA PRO A 441 -2.17 29.11 -20.04
C PRO A 441 -2.90 28.86 -21.37
N TYR A 442 -2.24 28.20 -22.32
CA TYR A 442 -2.82 27.84 -23.61
C TYR A 442 -2.74 26.32 -23.84
N PRO A 443 -3.78 25.69 -24.43
CA PRO A 443 -3.77 24.26 -24.68
C PRO A 443 -2.83 23.89 -25.83
N TYR A 444 -2.01 22.88 -25.59
CA TYR A 444 -1.11 22.28 -26.55
C TYR A 444 -1.45 20.80 -26.71
N ASP A 445 -1.17 20.26 -27.88
CA ASP A 445 -1.20 18.82 -28.10
C ASP A 445 -0.12 18.20 -27.19
N TRP A 446 -0.56 17.38 -26.23
CA TRP A 446 0.30 16.76 -25.24
C TRP A 446 1.42 15.88 -25.84
N ARG A 447 1.31 15.47 -27.12
CA ARG A 447 2.32 14.65 -27.80
C ARG A 447 3.23 15.49 -28.68
N THR A 448 2.68 16.30 -29.58
CA THR A 448 3.50 17.09 -30.52
C THR A 448 4.09 18.33 -29.87
N LYS A 449 3.55 18.75 -28.72
CA LYS A 449 3.91 19.99 -28.02
C LYS A 449 3.72 21.22 -28.91
N GLN A 450 2.73 21.17 -29.81
CA GLN A 450 2.32 22.31 -30.65
C GLN A 450 0.97 22.86 -30.17
N PRO A 451 0.68 24.16 -30.39
CA PRO A 451 -0.60 24.77 -30.02
C PRO A 451 -1.78 24.10 -30.73
N VAL A 452 -2.91 23.95 -30.02
CA VAL A 452 -4.17 23.50 -30.64
C VAL A 452 -5.04 24.69 -31.05
N ILE A 453 -6.00 24.44 -31.93
CA ILE A 453 -7.08 25.38 -32.27
C ILE A 453 -8.44 24.78 -31.90
N ILE A 454 -9.45 25.62 -31.71
CA ILE A 454 -10.84 25.16 -31.67
C ILE A 454 -11.40 25.32 -33.08
N ARG A 455 -12.01 24.25 -33.58
CA ARG A 455 -12.63 24.21 -34.92
C ARG A 455 -13.88 23.35 -34.88
N SER A 456 -14.94 23.79 -35.52
CA SER A 456 -16.15 23.00 -35.71
C SER A 456 -15.98 21.97 -36.82
N SER A 457 -16.30 20.71 -36.51
CA SER A 457 -16.18 19.58 -37.42
C SER A 457 -17.35 18.60 -37.22
N LYS A 458 -17.73 17.85 -38.27
CA LYS A 458 -18.69 16.75 -38.14
C LYS A 458 -17.98 15.60 -37.44
N GLN A 459 -18.44 15.21 -36.25
CA GLN A 459 -17.86 14.14 -35.44
C GLN A 459 -18.97 13.26 -34.86
N TRP A 460 -18.61 12.05 -34.42
CA TRP A 460 -19.50 11.11 -33.75
C TRP A 460 -19.39 11.23 -32.24
N PHE A 461 -20.54 11.28 -31.58
CA PHE A 461 -20.65 11.49 -30.14
C PHE A 461 -21.52 10.43 -29.49
N ILE A 462 -21.23 10.11 -28.23
CA ILE A 462 -22.16 9.46 -27.32
C ILE A 462 -22.92 10.55 -26.54
N ASP A 463 -24.24 10.45 -26.52
CA ASP A 463 -25.13 11.30 -25.74
C ASP A 463 -25.02 10.95 -24.24
N THR A 464 -24.11 11.64 -23.55
CA THR A 464 -23.89 11.48 -22.12
C THR A 464 -25.04 12.04 -21.28
N GLU A 465 -25.82 12.99 -21.80
CA GLU A 465 -26.93 13.60 -21.06
C GLU A 465 -28.04 12.57 -20.83
N ARG A 466 -28.38 11.79 -21.86
CA ARG A 466 -29.36 10.69 -21.74
C ARG A 466 -28.92 9.57 -20.80
N LEU A 467 -27.60 9.39 -20.61
CA LEU A 467 -27.02 8.34 -19.76
C LEU A 467 -26.78 8.81 -18.32
N LYS A 468 -26.65 10.12 -18.10
CA LYS A 468 -26.18 10.73 -16.85
C LYS A 468 -26.95 10.25 -15.63
N LYS A 469 -28.27 10.32 -15.67
CA LYS A 469 -29.13 9.92 -14.54
C LYS A 469 -28.94 8.44 -14.19
N ALA A 470 -29.05 7.56 -15.19
CA ALA A 470 -28.89 6.12 -14.99
C ALA A 470 -27.49 5.78 -14.45
N ALA A 471 -26.45 6.42 -14.97
CA ALA A 471 -25.08 6.21 -14.50
C ALA A 471 -24.88 6.69 -13.05
N LEU A 472 -25.43 7.85 -12.67
CA LEU A 472 -25.38 8.36 -11.29
C LEU A 472 -26.14 7.47 -10.31
N ASP A 473 -27.31 6.96 -10.71
CA ASP A 473 -28.13 6.07 -9.88
C ASP A 473 -27.38 4.76 -9.58
N GLN A 474 -26.71 4.19 -10.58
CA GLN A 474 -25.89 2.97 -10.44
C GLN A 474 -24.68 3.15 -9.49
N LEU A 475 -24.18 4.37 -9.33
CA LEU A 475 -23.05 4.65 -8.43
C LEU A 475 -23.42 4.69 -6.95
N ASN A 476 -24.71 4.62 -6.59
CA ASN A 476 -25.13 4.60 -5.19
C ASN A 476 -24.74 3.29 -4.49
N ASP A 477 -24.62 2.20 -5.24
CA ASP A 477 -24.27 0.87 -4.72
C ASP A 477 -22.76 0.54 -4.86
N VAL A 478 -21.95 1.52 -5.28
CA VAL A 478 -20.50 1.35 -5.48
C VAL A 478 -19.73 1.90 -4.29
N ASN A 479 -18.85 1.07 -3.72
CA ASN A 479 -17.96 1.50 -2.65
C ASN A 479 -16.67 2.09 -3.23
N PHE A 480 -16.26 3.25 -2.72
CA PHE A 480 -15.00 3.89 -3.07
C PHE A 480 -14.02 3.79 -1.89
N TYR A 481 -12.76 3.53 -2.22
CA TYR A 481 -11.66 3.46 -1.27
C TYR A 481 -10.55 4.38 -1.75
N PRO A 482 -10.28 5.50 -1.07
CA PRO A 482 -11.04 6.09 0.05
C PRO A 482 -12.46 6.59 -0.30
N ALA A 483 -13.38 6.61 0.67
CA ALA A 483 -14.79 6.93 0.45
C ALA A 483 -15.08 8.36 -0.03
N ASN A 484 -14.21 9.32 0.28
CA ASN A 484 -14.37 10.73 -0.10
C ASN A 484 -14.27 10.97 -1.61
N PHE A 485 -13.74 10.03 -2.40
CA PHE A 485 -13.68 10.17 -3.86
C PHE A 485 -15.00 9.90 -4.57
N ALA A 486 -15.97 9.26 -3.91
CA ALA A 486 -17.28 8.97 -4.50
C ALA A 486 -18.00 10.25 -4.95
N GLN A 487 -18.00 11.28 -4.09
CA GLN A 487 -18.66 12.55 -4.39
C GLN A 487 -17.96 13.28 -5.54
N SER A 488 -16.63 13.35 -5.52
CA SER A 488 -15.84 13.94 -6.61
C SER A 488 -16.10 13.24 -7.95
N PHE A 489 -16.21 11.91 -7.96
CA PHE A 489 -16.52 11.16 -9.19
C PHE A 489 -17.92 11.50 -9.72
N LYS A 490 -18.93 11.57 -8.85
CA LYS A 490 -20.31 11.96 -9.22
C LYS A 490 -20.36 13.38 -9.78
N GLU A 491 -19.64 14.33 -9.19
CA GLU A 491 -19.59 15.72 -9.66
C GLU A 491 -18.96 15.85 -11.05
N VAL A 492 -17.86 15.12 -11.29
CA VAL A 492 -17.21 15.09 -12.61
C VAL A 492 -18.15 14.47 -13.65
N LEU A 493 -18.81 13.36 -13.32
CA LEU A 493 -19.75 12.70 -14.22
C LEU A 493 -20.96 13.59 -14.56
N ALA A 494 -21.49 14.32 -13.57
CA ALA A 494 -22.64 15.20 -13.74
C ALA A 494 -22.39 16.37 -14.71
N ARG A 495 -21.14 16.82 -14.85
CA ARG A 495 -20.73 17.93 -15.72
C ARG A 495 -20.12 17.48 -17.05
N ARG A 496 -20.08 16.17 -17.32
CA ARG A 496 -19.42 15.63 -18.52
C ARG A 496 -20.17 16.05 -19.79
N PRO A 497 -19.50 16.67 -20.78
CA PRO A 497 -20.10 16.99 -22.08
C PRO A 497 -20.35 15.71 -22.90
N PRO A 498 -21.06 15.81 -24.05
CA PRO A 498 -21.16 14.71 -25.00
C PRO A 498 -19.78 14.17 -25.36
N TRP A 499 -19.63 12.85 -25.36
CA TRP A 499 -18.32 12.22 -25.52
C TRP A 499 -18.03 12.01 -27.00
N CYS A 500 -17.08 12.78 -27.56
CA CYS A 500 -16.60 12.60 -28.93
C CYS A 500 -15.83 11.27 -29.06
N ILE A 501 -16.37 10.33 -29.83
CA ILE A 501 -15.80 8.97 -29.99
C ILE A 501 -15.13 8.74 -31.35
N SER A 502 -15.18 9.68 -32.29
CA SER A 502 -14.46 9.57 -33.56
C SER A 502 -13.07 10.22 -33.49
N ARG A 503 -12.08 9.63 -34.15
CA ARG A 503 -10.72 10.19 -34.35
C ARG A 503 -10.28 9.99 -35.80
N GLN A 504 -9.65 10.99 -36.40
CA GLN A 504 -9.16 10.95 -37.79
C GLN A 504 -7.76 10.35 -37.83
N ARG A 505 -7.64 9.07 -37.47
CA ARG A 505 -6.37 8.36 -37.29
C ARG A 505 -6.43 6.97 -37.92
N ILE A 506 -5.25 6.37 -38.06
CA ILE A 506 -5.07 5.11 -38.77
C ILE A 506 -5.06 3.93 -37.77
N TRP A 507 -4.41 4.09 -36.62
CA TRP A 507 -4.20 3.01 -35.64
C TRP A 507 -5.26 2.98 -34.52
N GLY A 508 -6.28 2.16 -34.74
CA GLY A 508 -7.32 1.78 -33.78
C GLY A 508 -8.46 1.02 -34.47
N VAL A 509 -9.56 0.83 -33.77
CA VAL A 509 -10.74 0.13 -34.32
C VAL A 509 -11.49 1.08 -35.27
N PRO A 510 -11.64 0.75 -36.57
CA PRO A 510 -12.35 1.60 -37.51
C PRO A 510 -13.83 1.69 -37.14
N MET A 511 -14.43 2.87 -37.29
CA MET A 511 -15.87 3.03 -37.20
C MET A 511 -16.50 2.52 -38.51
N PRO A 512 -17.25 1.40 -38.51
CA PRO A 512 -17.71 0.76 -39.74
C PRO A 512 -18.95 1.46 -40.31
N ILE A 513 -18.82 2.75 -40.58
CA ILE A 513 -19.86 3.64 -41.09
C ILE A 513 -19.53 3.95 -42.54
N PHE A 514 -20.56 3.90 -43.38
CA PHE A 514 -20.48 4.24 -44.79
C PHE A 514 -21.13 5.59 -45.03
N TYR A 515 -20.62 6.30 -46.02
CA TYR A 515 -21.09 7.60 -46.46
C TYR A 515 -21.51 7.54 -47.92
N ASP A 516 -22.51 8.33 -48.27
CA ASP A 516 -22.82 8.63 -49.66
C ASP A 516 -21.69 9.50 -50.25
N ALA A 517 -21.12 9.10 -51.38
CA ALA A 517 -19.97 9.78 -51.99
C ALA A 517 -20.27 11.19 -52.51
N GLU A 518 -21.54 11.53 -52.74
CA GLU A 518 -21.97 12.83 -53.27
C GLU A 518 -22.35 13.80 -52.15
N THR A 519 -23.11 13.32 -51.17
CA THR A 519 -23.64 14.16 -50.07
C THR A 519 -22.78 14.16 -48.81
N ASN A 520 -21.90 13.16 -48.64
CA ASN A 520 -21.11 12.92 -47.43
C ASN A 520 -21.97 12.71 -46.17
N GLU A 521 -23.24 12.33 -46.35
CA GLU A 521 -24.14 11.94 -45.27
C GLU A 521 -24.00 10.45 -44.95
N PRO A 522 -24.14 10.05 -43.67
CA PRO A 522 -23.97 8.65 -43.28
C PRO A 522 -25.13 7.80 -43.80
N ILE A 523 -24.81 6.59 -44.28
CA ILE A 523 -25.78 5.61 -44.74
C ILE A 523 -26.36 4.88 -43.52
N GLU A 524 -27.63 5.13 -43.22
CA GLU A 524 -28.36 4.46 -42.13
C GLU A 524 -28.82 3.05 -42.55
N SER A 525 -27.91 2.06 -42.48
CA SER A 525 -28.23 0.66 -42.75
C SER A 525 -27.66 -0.28 -41.70
N ASN A 526 -28.55 -0.89 -40.90
CA ASN A 526 -28.17 -1.92 -39.92
C ASN A 526 -27.55 -3.15 -40.59
N ALA A 527 -28.07 -3.56 -41.75
CA ALA A 527 -27.56 -4.74 -42.46
C ALA A 527 -26.14 -4.53 -42.98
N LEU A 528 -25.84 -3.32 -43.50
CA LEU A 528 -24.50 -2.96 -43.95
C LEU A 528 -23.51 -2.90 -42.78
N LEU A 529 -23.92 -2.26 -41.67
CA LEU A 529 -23.15 -2.22 -40.42
C LEU A 529 -22.86 -3.63 -39.88
N GLU A 530 -23.87 -4.50 -39.82
CA GLU A 530 -23.72 -5.88 -39.36
C GLU A 530 -22.79 -6.70 -40.24
N ASN A 531 -22.88 -6.54 -41.57
CA ASN A 531 -21.98 -7.23 -42.48
C ASN A 531 -20.53 -6.77 -42.30
N ALA A 532 -20.29 -5.47 -42.14
CA ALA A 532 -18.96 -4.94 -41.88
C ALA A 532 -18.38 -5.47 -40.56
N ILE A 533 -19.17 -5.48 -39.48
CA ILE A 533 -18.76 -6.04 -38.18
C ILE A 533 -18.46 -7.53 -38.29
N ARG A 534 -19.27 -8.29 -39.03
CA ARG A 534 -19.05 -9.73 -39.28
C ARG A 534 -17.71 -9.97 -39.98
N LEU A 535 -17.40 -9.19 -41.01
CA LEU A 535 -16.13 -9.29 -41.74
C LEU A 535 -14.93 -8.89 -40.88
N ILE A 536 -15.05 -7.83 -40.08
CA ILE A 536 -14.01 -7.40 -39.14
C ILE A 536 -13.76 -8.47 -38.07
N ARG A 537 -14.79 -9.12 -37.53
CA ARG A 537 -14.63 -10.27 -36.60
C ARG A 537 -13.85 -11.41 -37.23
N GLN A 538 -14.18 -11.76 -38.48
CA GLN A 538 -13.59 -12.90 -39.16
C GLN A 538 -12.12 -12.63 -39.56
N TYR A 539 -11.82 -11.43 -40.06
CA TYR A 539 -10.53 -11.13 -40.69
C TYR A 539 -9.64 -10.19 -39.86
N GLY A 540 -10.19 -9.46 -38.89
CA GLY A 540 -9.55 -8.41 -38.10
C GLY A 540 -9.80 -7.02 -38.69
N SER A 541 -9.64 -5.97 -37.88
CA SER A 541 -9.91 -4.57 -38.28
C SER A 541 -9.09 -4.06 -39.47
N ASP A 542 -7.94 -4.68 -39.74
CA ASP A 542 -7.10 -4.36 -40.90
C ASP A 542 -7.84 -4.51 -42.23
N ILE A 543 -8.86 -5.38 -42.32
CA ILE A 543 -9.66 -5.55 -43.56
C ILE A 543 -10.32 -4.25 -43.99
N TRP A 544 -10.69 -3.38 -43.04
CA TRP A 544 -11.27 -2.06 -43.33
C TRP A 544 -10.33 -1.21 -44.16
N TRP A 545 -9.01 -1.34 -44.00
CA TRP A 545 -8.03 -0.52 -44.71
C TRP A 545 -7.52 -1.15 -46.00
N HIS A 546 -7.56 -2.49 -46.12
CA HIS A 546 -7.14 -3.21 -47.32
C HIS A 546 -8.22 -3.20 -48.43
N ASN A 547 -9.49 -3.27 -48.03
CA ASN A 547 -10.60 -3.47 -48.96
C ASN A 547 -11.28 -2.14 -49.36
N GLN A 548 -12.01 -2.14 -50.47
CA GLN A 548 -12.82 -1.02 -50.93
C GLN A 548 -14.23 -1.06 -50.32
N ALA A 549 -14.98 0.05 -50.40
CA ALA A 549 -16.33 0.12 -49.84
C ALA A 549 -17.28 -0.97 -50.39
N GLY A 550 -17.17 -1.25 -51.70
CA GLY A 550 -17.98 -2.28 -52.37
C GLY A 550 -17.75 -3.70 -51.87
N ASP A 551 -16.59 -4.00 -51.27
CA ASP A 551 -16.30 -5.32 -50.70
C ASP A 551 -17.11 -5.61 -49.42
N PHE A 552 -17.65 -4.56 -48.80
CA PHE A 552 -18.54 -4.66 -47.64
C PHE A 552 -20.01 -4.52 -48.01
N ALA A 553 -20.31 -4.11 -49.25
CA ALA A 553 -21.66 -3.86 -49.72
C ALA A 553 -22.49 -5.16 -49.76
N ILE A 554 -23.71 -5.06 -49.28
CA ILE A 554 -24.75 -6.08 -49.46
C ILE A 554 -25.49 -5.81 -50.78
N ASP A 555 -26.17 -6.82 -51.34
CA ASP A 555 -26.73 -6.76 -52.70
C ASP A 555 -27.67 -5.55 -52.92
N GLU A 556 -28.36 -5.08 -51.88
CA GLU A 556 -29.23 -3.88 -51.91
C GLU A 556 -28.52 -2.56 -52.26
N PHE A 557 -27.19 -2.46 -52.07
CA PHE A 557 -26.43 -1.22 -52.25
C PHE A 557 -25.37 -1.30 -53.36
N LYS A 558 -25.28 -2.42 -54.09
CA LYS A 558 -24.25 -2.59 -55.13
C LYS A 558 -24.44 -1.66 -56.33
N ASP A 559 -25.69 -1.29 -56.65
CA ASP A 559 -26.01 -0.55 -57.88
C ASP A 559 -26.72 0.80 -57.65
N THR A 560 -27.04 1.16 -56.40
CA THR A 560 -28.00 2.23 -56.09
C THR A 560 -27.36 3.51 -55.56
N ILE A 561 -26.26 3.39 -54.81
CA ILE A 561 -25.57 4.52 -54.15
C ILE A 561 -24.06 4.30 -54.24
N LYS A 562 -23.31 5.34 -54.59
CA LYS A 562 -21.85 5.29 -54.57
C LYS A 562 -21.35 5.36 -53.13
N LEU A 563 -21.02 4.21 -52.56
CA LEU A 563 -20.56 4.08 -51.17
C LEU A 563 -19.10 4.53 -51.00
N CYS A 564 -18.85 5.30 -49.94
CA CYS A 564 -17.53 5.60 -49.41
C CYS A 564 -17.43 5.09 -47.97
N LYS A 565 -16.24 4.66 -47.55
CA LYS A 565 -15.97 4.32 -46.14
C LYS A 565 -15.61 5.57 -45.36
N GLY A 566 -15.94 5.58 -44.07
CA GLY A 566 -15.32 6.48 -43.12
C GLY A 566 -13.83 6.21 -42.94
N ASP A 567 -13.09 7.28 -42.68
CA ASP A 567 -11.67 7.26 -42.31
C ASP A 567 -11.48 7.39 -40.79
N GLU A 568 -12.58 7.43 -40.03
CA GLU A 568 -12.55 7.55 -38.59
C GLU A 568 -12.33 6.22 -37.87
N ILE A 569 -11.57 6.26 -36.79
CA ILE A 569 -11.47 5.19 -35.79
C ILE A 569 -12.18 5.60 -34.50
N LEU A 570 -12.48 4.61 -33.66
CA LEU A 570 -12.99 4.82 -32.32
C LEU A 570 -11.92 5.44 -31.39
N ASP A 571 -12.40 6.22 -30.44
CA ASP A 571 -11.60 6.77 -29.34
C ASP A 571 -11.09 5.64 -28.45
N ILE A 572 -9.83 5.70 -28.05
CA ILE A 572 -9.17 4.70 -27.21
C ILE A 572 -9.84 4.52 -25.83
N TRP A 573 -10.51 5.56 -25.34
CA TRP A 573 -11.31 5.44 -24.13
C TRP A 573 -12.57 4.60 -24.34
N PHE A 574 -13.04 4.45 -25.58
CA PHE A 574 -14.09 3.50 -25.96
C PHE A 574 -13.52 2.08 -25.99
N ASP A 575 -12.36 1.87 -26.63
CA ASP A 575 -11.64 0.57 -26.63
C ASP A 575 -11.50 0.04 -25.21
N SER A 576 -10.82 0.79 -24.34
CA SER A 576 -10.62 0.40 -22.93
C SER A 576 -11.93 0.39 -22.13
N GLY A 577 -12.88 1.26 -22.49
CA GLY A 577 -14.20 1.38 -21.88
C GLY A 577 -15.07 0.14 -22.05
N VAL A 578 -14.92 -0.62 -23.14
CA VAL A 578 -15.67 -1.86 -23.36
C VAL A 578 -15.00 -3.11 -22.80
N SER A 579 -13.84 -2.97 -22.14
CA SER A 579 -13.07 -4.10 -21.62
C SER A 579 -13.88 -5.00 -20.67
N TRP A 580 -14.89 -4.46 -19.97
CA TRP A 580 -15.78 -5.26 -19.12
C TRP A 580 -16.53 -6.36 -19.90
N ALA A 581 -16.77 -6.18 -21.20
CA ALA A 581 -17.51 -7.14 -22.02
C ALA A 581 -16.65 -8.30 -22.54
N VAL A 582 -15.32 -8.16 -22.48
CA VAL A 582 -14.35 -9.16 -22.98
C VAL A 582 -13.53 -9.76 -21.85
N ALA A 583 -13.12 -8.92 -20.89
CA ALA A 583 -12.30 -9.33 -19.77
C ALA A 583 -13.12 -10.02 -18.67
N LEU A 584 -14.43 -9.75 -18.56
CA LEU A 584 -15.27 -10.32 -17.51
C LEU A 584 -16.20 -11.40 -18.05
N ASP A 585 -16.44 -12.40 -17.22
CA ASP A 585 -17.27 -13.56 -17.54
C ASP A 585 -18.77 -13.27 -17.38
N GLU A 586 -19.58 -13.85 -18.28
CA GLU A 586 -21.04 -13.80 -18.24
C GLU A 586 -21.63 -14.45 -16.98
N GLN A 587 -20.99 -15.50 -16.45
CA GLN A 587 -21.46 -16.16 -15.21
C GLN A 587 -21.48 -15.19 -14.02
N HIS A 588 -20.57 -14.22 -14.01
CA HIS A 588 -20.48 -13.17 -12.98
C HIS A 588 -21.16 -11.89 -13.42
N LYS A 589 -22.08 -11.99 -14.39
CA LYS A 589 -22.89 -10.86 -14.89
C LYS A 589 -22.03 -9.71 -15.43
N ARG A 590 -20.79 -9.99 -15.83
CA ARG A 590 -19.78 -9.03 -16.28
C ARG A 590 -19.58 -7.86 -15.29
N THR A 591 -19.63 -8.16 -13.98
CA THR A 591 -19.40 -7.17 -12.92
C THR A 591 -18.16 -7.56 -12.11
N ALA A 592 -17.19 -6.65 -12.01
CA ALA A 592 -16.00 -6.82 -11.20
C ALA A 592 -16.31 -6.62 -9.71
N ASP A 593 -15.73 -7.44 -8.84
CA ASP A 593 -15.77 -7.20 -7.41
C ASP A 593 -14.83 -6.07 -7.01
N LEU A 594 -13.69 -5.91 -7.69
CA LEU A 594 -12.72 -4.84 -7.43
C LEU A 594 -12.07 -4.33 -8.72
N ILE A 595 -11.95 -3.01 -8.82
CA ILE A 595 -11.04 -2.34 -9.75
C ILE A 595 -10.08 -1.45 -8.97
N VAL A 596 -8.84 -1.34 -9.43
CA VAL A 596 -7.78 -0.59 -8.75
C VAL A 596 -7.03 0.24 -9.77
N GLU A 597 -7.11 1.57 -9.73
CA GLU A 597 -6.34 2.44 -10.63
C GLU A 597 -5.91 3.74 -9.98
N GLY A 598 -5.10 4.53 -10.69
CA GLY A 598 -4.69 5.86 -10.27
C GLY A 598 -5.84 6.86 -10.25
N MET A 599 -5.72 7.92 -9.46
CA MET A 599 -6.72 8.99 -9.38
C MET A 599 -7.01 9.69 -10.73
N ASP A 600 -6.08 9.67 -11.69
CA ASP A 600 -6.31 10.13 -13.07
C ASP A 600 -7.48 9.41 -13.74
N GLN A 601 -7.75 8.16 -13.37
CA GLN A 601 -8.80 7.34 -13.99
C GLN A 601 -10.22 7.75 -13.56
N LEU A 602 -10.36 8.67 -12.60
CA LEU A 602 -11.65 9.33 -12.30
C LEU A 602 -12.23 10.06 -13.50
N ARG A 603 -11.40 10.53 -14.44
CA ARG A 603 -11.81 11.18 -15.70
C ARG A 603 -11.63 10.28 -16.93
N GLY A 604 -11.00 9.13 -16.75
CA GLY A 604 -10.66 8.19 -17.82
C GLY A 604 -11.47 6.90 -17.69
N TRP A 605 -10.76 5.80 -17.45
CA TRP A 605 -11.26 4.44 -17.60
C TRP A 605 -12.51 4.13 -16.76
N PHE A 606 -12.58 4.61 -15.51
CA PHE A 606 -13.74 4.35 -14.65
C PHE A 606 -15.04 4.86 -15.26
N GLN A 607 -15.02 6.07 -15.83
CA GLN A 607 -16.20 6.63 -16.47
C GLN A 607 -16.52 5.92 -17.78
N SER A 608 -15.50 5.58 -18.58
CA SER A 608 -15.71 4.90 -19.85
C SER A 608 -16.31 3.50 -19.66
N LEU A 609 -15.84 2.75 -18.65
CA LEU A 609 -16.45 1.49 -18.22
C LEU A 609 -17.93 1.69 -17.86
N LEU A 610 -18.21 2.62 -16.95
CA LEU A 610 -19.56 2.88 -16.46
C LEU A 610 -20.50 3.29 -17.59
N LEU A 611 -20.11 4.26 -18.42
CA LEU A 611 -20.95 4.82 -19.47
C LEU A 611 -21.26 3.78 -20.55
N THR A 612 -20.26 3.01 -21.00
CA THR A 612 -20.48 1.97 -22.03
C THR A 612 -21.33 0.82 -21.48
N SER A 613 -21.09 0.39 -20.23
CA SER A 613 -21.88 -0.68 -19.59
C SER A 613 -23.32 -0.26 -19.30
N VAL A 614 -23.54 0.96 -18.80
CA VAL A 614 -24.90 1.50 -18.59
C VAL A 614 -25.61 1.70 -19.94
N ALA A 615 -24.91 2.18 -20.96
CA ALA A 615 -25.48 2.35 -22.29
C ALA A 615 -25.89 1.02 -22.95
N ALA A 616 -25.11 -0.04 -22.75
CA ALA A 616 -25.35 -1.36 -23.35
C ALA A 616 -26.27 -2.25 -22.49
N GLU A 617 -26.00 -2.37 -21.19
CA GLU A 617 -26.61 -3.34 -20.27
C GLU A 617 -27.35 -2.72 -19.08
N GLN A 618 -27.36 -1.38 -18.95
CA GLN A 618 -28.02 -0.65 -17.84
C GLN A 618 -27.52 -1.08 -16.44
N ARG A 619 -26.23 -1.38 -16.32
CA ARG A 619 -25.60 -1.82 -15.06
C ARG A 619 -24.23 -1.17 -14.84
N CYS A 620 -23.82 -1.02 -13.58
CA CYS A 620 -22.42 -0.75 -13.22
C CYS A 620 -21.52 -1.98 -13.44
N PRO A 621 -20.37 -1.86 -14.11
CA PRO A 621 -19.46 -2.99 -14.35
C PRO A 621 -18.54 -3.29 -13.16
N TYR A 622 -18.69 -2.62 -12.01
CA TYR A 622 -17.86 -2.81 -10.82
C TYR A 622 -18.60 -2.52 -9.50
N LYS A 623 -18.19 -3.18 -8.41
CA LYS A 623 -18.75 -2.97 -7.05
C LYS A 623 -17.87 -2.13 -6.13
N ASN A 624 -16.55 -2.32 -6.21
CA ASN A 624 -15.58 -1.61 -5.37
C ASN A 624 -14.51 -0.95 -6.23
N VAL A 625 -14.22 0.32 -5.95
CA VAL A 625 -13.20 1.13 -6.64
C VAL A 625 -12.13 1.54 -5.63
N LEU A 626 -10.91 1.01 -5.79
CA LEU A 626 -9.73 1.43 -5.03
C LEU A 626 -8.91 2.42 -5.86
N LEU A 627 -8.63 3.59 -5.29
CA LEU A 627 -7.82 4.63 -5.91
C LEU A 627 -6.46 4.73 -5.23
N HIS A 628 -5.42 4.93 -6.02
CA HIS A 628 -4.09 5.26 -5.51
C HIS A 628 -3.54 6.57 -6.08
N GLY A 629 -2.63 7.19 -5.34
CA GLY A 629 -1.98 8.45 -5.74
C GLY A 629 -0.96 8.31 -6.88
N PHE A 630 -0.30 9.44 -7.19
CA PHE A 630 0.81 9.50 -8.14
C PHE A 630 2.16 9.33 -7.47
N VAL A 631 3.09 8.68 -8.15
CA VAL A 631 4.48 8.57 -7.68
C VAL A 631 5.21 9.88 -7.96
N LEU A 632 5.79 10.45 -6.91
CA LEU A 632 6.58 11.68 -6.92
C LEU A 632 7.94 11.42 -6.30
N ASP A 633 8.91 12.28 -6.58
CA ASP A 633 10.16 12.26 -5.81
C ASP A 633 9.93 12.69 -4.35
N GLU A 634 10.95 12.55 -3.51
CA GLU A 634 10.88 12.95 -2.09
C GLU A 634 10.67 14.46 -1.87
N GLN A 635 10.86 15.28 -2.91
CA GLN A 635 10.60 16.72 -2.89
C GLN A 635 9.19 17.07 -3.40
N GLY A 636 8.40 16.08 -3.82
CA GLY A 636 7.04 16.26 -4.32
C GLY A 636 6.97 16.68 -5.80
N HIS A 637 8.06 16.60 -6.56
CA HIS A 637 8.04 16.87 -7.99
C HIS A 637 7.66 15.63 -8.79
N LYS A 638 7.03 15.87 -9.94
CA LYS A 638 6.74 14.82 -10.92
C LYS A 638 8.04 14.26 -11.48
N MET A 639 8.16 12.93 -11.50
CA MET A 639 9.34 12.26 -12.07
C MET A 639 9.45 12.52 -13.57
N SER A 640 10.63 12.95 -14.04
CA SER A 640 10.91 13.18 -15.46
C SER A 640 12.38 12.94 -15.78
N LYS A 641 12.66 12.56 -17.04
CA LYS A 641 14.05 12.38 -17.52
C LYS A 641 14.84 13.71 -17.47
N SER A 642 14.18 14.83 -17.77
CA SER A 642 14.80 16.16 -17.80
C SER A 642 15.24 16.65 -16.42
N LEU A 643 14.51 16.29 -15.35
CA LEU A 643 14.88 16.64 -13.97
C LEU A 643 15.90 15.66 -13.36
N GLY A 644 16.21 14.54 -14.04
CA GLY A 644 17.13 13.52 -13.53
C GLY A 644 16.62 12.76 -12.29
N ASN A 645 15.36 12.94 -11.91
CA ASN A 645 14.73 12.34 -10.72
C ASN A 645 13.92 11.07 -11.03
N MET A 646 14.21 10.40 -12.15
CA MET A 646 13.48 9.21 -12.58
C MET A 646 14.05 7.96 -11.92
N ILE A 647 13.22 7.26 -11.12
CA ILE A 647 13.55 5.96 -10.55
C ILE A 647 12.71 4.88 -11.24
N THR A 648 13.36 3.80 -11.70
CA THR A 648 12.67 2.64 -12.28
C THR A 648 12.38 1.59 -11.21
N PRO A 649 11.37 0.70 -11.42
CA PRO A 649 11.14 -0.43 -10.52
C PRO A 649 12.36 -1.34 -10.38
N ASP A 650 13.11 -1.56 -11.47
CA ASP A 650 14.35 -2.34 -11.42
C ASP A 650 15.41 -1.66 -10.57
N ALA A 651 15.59 -0.34 -10.66
CA ALA A 651 16.49 0.42 -9.80
C ALA A 651 16.14 0.31 -8.31
N VAL A 652 14.86 0.24 -7.95
CA VAL A 652 14.43 0.00 -6.56
C VAL A 652 14.80 -1.41 -6.10
N ILE A 653 14.56 -2.42 -6.93
CA ILE A 653 14.88 -3.81 -6.62
C ILE A 653 16.40 -3.99 -6.48
N SER A 654 17.17 -3.46 -7.44
CA SER A 654 18.61 -3.65 -7.52
C SER A 654 19.43 -2.69 -6.66
N GLY A 655 18.88 -1.52 -6.34
CA GLY A 655 19.67 -0.41 -5.78
C GLY A 655 20.61 0.22 -6.81
N GLU A 656 20.49 -0.11 -8.10
CA GLU A 656 21.28 0.52 -9.15
C GLU A 656 20.76 1.92 -9.44
N GLY A 657 21.65 2.91 -9.40
CA GLY A 657 21.35 4.31 -9.68
C GLY A 657 21.57 5.23 -8.48
N GLN A 658 21.51 6.53 -8.75
CA GLN A 658 21.72 7.58 -7.77
C GLN A 658 20.76 8.74 -8.01
N ILE A 659 20.28 9.36 -6.93
CA ILE A 659 19.58 10.65 -6.98
C ILE A 659 20.49 11.70 -6.36
N GLY A 660 20.92 12.66 -7.18
CA GLY A 660 21.96 13.60 -6.77
C GLY A 660 23.25 12.85 -6.43
N SER A 661 23.67 12.91 -5.17
CA SER A 661 24.86 12.22 -4.64
C SER A 661 24.54 10.98 -3.78
N GLN A 662 23.26 10.59 -3.67
CA GLN A 662 22.83 9.48 -2.81
C GLN A 662 22.49 8.25 -3.63
N GLU A 663 23.12 7.12 -3.28
CA GLU A 663 22.82 5.80 -3.86
C GLU A 663 21.45 5.28 -3.38
N LEU A 664 20.79 4.50 -4.24
CA LEU A 664 19.54 3.84 -3.89
C LEU A 664 19.81 2.57 -3.05
N PRO A 665 19.15 2.37 -1.91
CA PRO A 665 19.22 1.11 -1.19
C PRO A 665 18.62 -0.02 -2.03
N ALA A 666 19.37 -1.10 -2.23
CA ALA A 666 18.81 -2.34 -2.76
C ALA A 666 17.80 -2.93 -1.76
N VAL A 667 16.52 -3.02 -2.14
CA VAL A 667 15.45 -3.55 -1.28
C VAL A 667 14.84 -4.87 -1.78
N GLY A 668 15.17 -5.32 -3.00
CA GLY A 668 14.64 -6.57 -3.56
C GLY A 668 13.17 -6.50 -3.96
N VAL A 669 12.61 -7.62 -4.44
CA VAL A 669 11.22 -7.69 -4.93
C VAL A 669 10.22 -7.35 -3.81
N ASP A 670 10.34 -7.99 -2.66
CA ASP A 670 9.47 -7.72 -1.51
C ASP A 670 9.67 -6.32 -0.91
N GLY A 671 10.85 -5.72 -1.09
CA GLY A 671 11.08 -4.33 -0.74
C GLY A 671 10.26 -3.36 -1.60
N LEU A 672 10.25 -3.56 -2.91
CA LEU A 672 9.37 -2.80 -3.82
C LEU A 672 7.91 -2.95 -3.41
N ARG A 673 7.48 -4.18 -3.07
CA ARG A 673 6.10 -4.45 -2.64
C ARG A 673 5.75 -3.80 -1.31
N LEU A 674 6.66 -3.84 -0.35
CA LEU A 674 6.50 -3.19 0.95
C LEU A 674 6.41 -1.68 0.82
N TRP A 675 7.22 -1.06 -0.05
CA TRP A 675 7.11 0.36 -0.37
C TRP A 675 5.72 0.72 -0.90
N VAL A 676 5.19 -0.04 -1.87
CA VAL A 676 3.83 0.16 -2.40
C VAL A 676 2.80 0.06 -1.27
N ALA A 677 2.86 -1.01 -0.47
CA ALA A 677 1.92 -1.24 0.61
C ALA A 677 1.93 -0.13 1.68
N GLN A 678 3.10 0.47 1.94
CA GLN A 678 3.26 1.56 2.92
C GLN A 678 2.82 2.94 2.41
N CYS A 679 2.82 3.18 1.09
CA CYS A 679 2.71 4.53 0.56
C CYS A 679 1.52 4.76 -0.39
N ALA A 680 0.92 3.72 -0.98
CA ALA A 680 0.06 3.90 -2.15
C ALA A 680 -1.45 4.08 -1.90
N ALA A 681 -2.02 3.43 -0.88
CA ALA A 681 -3.48 3.31 -0.76
C ALA A 681 -4.18 4.56 -0.17
N ASP A 682 -3.51 5.27 0.74
CA ASP A 682 -4.15 6.34 1.54
C ASP A 682 -3.58 7.74 1.25
N ARG A 683 -2.83 7.88 0.16
CA ARG A 683 -2.17 9.15 -0.21
C ARG A 683 -2.45 9.51 -1.65
N THR A 684 -2.73 10.79 -1.87
CA THR A 684 -2.77 11.39 -3.21
C THR A 684 -1.40 11.42 -3.88
N ASN A 685 -0.33 11.43 -3.07
CA ASN A 685 1.06 11.50 -3.48
C ASN A 685 1.89 10.39 -2.81
N ILE A 686 2.66 9.66 -3.61
CA ILE A 686 3.44 8.49 -3.21
C ILE A 686 4.93 8.84 -3.37
N PRO A 687 5.61 9.29 -2.30
CA PRO A 687 7.02 9.67 -2.39
C PRO A 687 7.93 8.46 -2.59
N VAL A 688 8.97 8.62 -3.42
CA VAL A 688 10.04 7.64 -3.60
C VAL A 688 11.41 8.31 -3.70
N GLY A 689 12.38 7.70 -3.03
CA GLY A 689 13.77 8.15 -3.01
C GLY A 689 14.60 7.39 -1.97
N PRO A 690 15.87 7.79 -1.74
CA PRO A 690 16.78 7.06 -0.87
C PRO A 690 16.26 6.89 0.56
N GLN A 691 15.66 7.94 1.15
CA GLN A 691 15.22 7.92 2.55
C GLN A 691 14.01 7.00 2.75
N SER A 692 13.04 7.06 1.85
CA SER A 692 11.86 6.18 1.86
C SER A 692 12.26 4.71 1.68
N LEU A 693 13.19 4.40 0.77
CA LEU A 693 13.71 3.05 0.59
C LEU A 693 14.55 2.55 1.77
N LEU A 694 15.26 3.43 2.48
CA LEU A 694 15.94 3.06 3.73
C LEU A 694 14.93 2.65 4.81
N THR A 695 13.80 3.35 4.95
CA THR A 695 12.74 2.97 5.88
C THR A 695 12.12 1.61 5.53
N VAL A 696 11.93 1.33 4.25
CA VAL A 696 11.48 0.03 3.75
C VAL A 696 12.47 -1.07 4.13
N LYS A 697 13.77 -0.85 3.86
CA LYS A 697 14.84 -1.79 4.22
C LYS A 697 14.90 -2.08 5.71
N GLN A 698 14.74 -1.05 6.56
CA GLN A 698 14.69 -1.20 8.01
C GLN A 698 13.48 -2.02 8.46
N THR A 699 12.30 -1.74 7.90
CA THR A 699 11.06 -2.47 8.21
C THR A 699 11.20 -3.94 7.83
N LEU A 700 11.67 -4.23 6.61
CA LEU A 700 11.91 -5.60 6.15
C LEU A 700 12.93 -6.31 7.05
N GLY A 701 14.01 -5.62 7.43
CA GLY A 701 15.00 -6.13 8.38
C GLY A 701 14.41 -6.49 9.75
N GLN A 702 13.49 -5.70 10.28
CA GLN A 702 12.79 -6.01 11.54
C GLN A 702 11.98 -7.30 11.43
N LEU A 703 11.18 -7.44 10.36
CA LEU A 703 10.36 -8.64 10.12
C LEU A 703 11.24 -9.89 9.98
N ARG A 704 12.33 -9.79 9.19
CA ARG A 704 13.30 -10.89 9.00
C ARG A 704 13.97 -11.31 10.30
N ASN A 705 14.36 -10.36 11.15
CA ASN A 705 14.97 -10.66 12.44
C ASN A 705 14.04 -11.49 13.34
N MET A 706 12.77 -11.11 13.39
CA MET A 706 11.77 -11.82 14.17
C MET A 706 11.54 -13.24 13.62
N LEU A 707 11.39 -13.39 12.30
CA LEU A 707 11.22 -14.70 11.66
C LEU A 707 12.45 -15.61 11.84
N CYS A 708 13.66 -15.05 11.73
CA CYS A 708 14.90 -15.78 12.00
C CYS A 708 14.96 -16.29 13.45
N PHE A 709 14.57 -15.45 14.41
CA PHE A 709 14.47 -15.85 15.81
C PHE A 709 13.49 -17.01 15.99
N LEU A 710 12.28 -16.92 15.42
CA LEU A 710 11.26 -17.98 15.50
C LEU A 710 11.75 -19.29 14.88
N LEU A 711 12.32 -19.25 13.67
CA LEU A 711 12.92 -20.44 13.04
C LEU A 711 14.02 -21.04 13.92
N GLY A 712 14.85 -20.18 14.54
CA GLY A 712 15.97 -20.63 15.36
C GLY A 712 15.56 -21.35 16.63
N VAL A 713 14.47 -20.94 17.29
CA VAL A 713 13.98 -21.58 18.52
C VAL A 713 13.10 -22.80 18.25
N LEU A 714 12.69 -23.03 17.01
CA LEU A 714 11.86 -24.16 16.59
C LEU A 714 12.66 -25.27 15.89
N ASN A 715 13.98 -25.14 15.80
CA ASN A 715 14.83 -26.08 15.06
C ASN A 715 14.83 -27.52 15.61
N ASP A 716 14.46 -27.71 16.87
CA ASP A 716 14.35 -29.00 17.57
C ASP A 716 12.91 -29.32 18.00
N PHE A 717 11.94 -28.67 17.36
CA PHE A 717 10.51 -28.84 17.63
C PHE A 717 9.81 -29.54 16.46
N ASP A 718 9.23 -30.69 16.73
CA ASP A 718 8.34 -31.40 15.80
C ASP A 718 6.88 -31.21 16.22
N ARG A 719 6.10 -30.50 15.41
CA ARG A 719 4.69 -30.20 15.70
C ARG A 719 3.88 -31.45 16.07
N CYS A 720 4.10 -32.57 15.37
CA CYS A 720 3.29 -33.77 15.55
C CYS A 720 3.56 -34.46 16.90
N ASN A 721 4.79 -34.37 17.40
CA ASN A 721 5.26 -35.13 18.56
C ASN A 721 5.45 -34.27 19.82
N ASP A 722 5.74 -32.98 19.64
CA ASP A 722 6.13 -32.06 20.72
C ASP A 722 5.04 -31.04 21.08
N SER A 723 3.97 -30.94 20.29
CA SER A 723 2.91 -29.95 20.57
C SER A 723 2.19 -30.23 21.88
N VAL A 724 1.83 -29.16 22.58
CA VAL A 724 1.14 -29.21 23.86
C VAL A 724 -0.32 -28.77 23.67
N GLU A 725 -1.26 -29.59 24.16
CA GLU A 725 -2.70 -29.28 24.13
C GLU A 725 -3.01 -27.98 24.87
N TYR A 726 -4.04 -27.25 24.40
CA TYR A 726 -4.37 -25.92 24.90
C TYR A 726 -4.49 -25.88 26.43
N ASP A 727 -5.22 -26.82 27.04
CA ASP A 727 -5.45 -26.82 28.49
C ASP A 727 -4.18 -27.01 29.32
N ARG A 728 -3.17 -27.67 28.75
CA ARG A 728 -1.86 -27.94 29.36
C ARG A 728 -0.84 -26.82 29.11
N LEU A 729 -1.18 -25.83 28.28
CA LEU A 729 -0.36 -24.64 28.10
C LEU A 729 -0.36 -23.78 29.37
N LEU A 730 0.76 -23.11 29.58
CA LEU A 730 0.92 -22.12 30.65
C LEU A 730 0.05 -20.89 30.37
N VAL A 731 -0.34 -20.15 31.42
CA VAL A 731 -1.30 -19.04 31.32
C VAL A 731 -0.80 -17.95 30.37
N VAL A 732 0.48 -17.58 30.47
CA VAL A 732 1.10 -16.57 29.59
C VAL A 732 1.12 -17.04 28.12
N ASP A 733 1.24 -18.34 27.88
CA ASP A 733 1.26 -18.93 26.54
C ASP A 733 -0.15 -18.95 25.93
N LYS A 734 -1.18 -19.30 26.72
CA LYS A 734 -2.60 -19.18 26.32
C LYS A 734 -2.95 -17.75 25.95
N TYR A 735 -2.43 -16.77 26.70
CA TYR A 735 -2.67 -15.36 26.42
C TYR A 735 -2.00 -14.89 25.11
N MET A 736 -0.83 -15.42 24.77
CA MET A 736 -0.22 -15.15 23.46
C MET A 736 -1.04 -15.72 22.30
N LEU A 737 -1.69 -16.88 22.45
CA LEU A 737 -2.63 -17.40 21.45
C LEU A 737 -3.90 -16.52 21.31
N HIS A 738 -4.35 -15.92 22.41
CA HIS A 738 -5.42 -14.91 22.37
C HIS A 738 -5.02 -13.68 21.56
N MET A 739 -3.87 -13.06 21.87
CA MET A 739 -3.34 -11.92 21.10
C MET A 739 -3.08 -12.29 19.62
N LEU A 740 -2.68 -13.53 19.34
CA LEU A 740 -2.52 -14.01 17.96
C LEU A 740 -3.86 -14.02 17.21
N THR A 741 -4.94 -14.40 17.89
CA THR A 741 -6.29 -14.38 17.32
C THR A 741 -6.76 -12.96 17.02
N GLU A 742 -6.51 -12.01 17.93
CA GLU A 742 -6.78 -10.60 17.70
C GLU A 742 -5.99 -10.04 16.52
N PHE A 743 -4.69 -10.39 16.43
CA PHE A 743 -3.84 -10.03 15.30
C PHE A 743 -4.41 -10.54 13.98
N GLN A 744 -4.73 -11.83 13.89
CA GLN A 744 -5.32 -12.42 12.67
C GLN A 744 -6.62 -11.72 12.26
N ASN A 745 -7.51 -11.46 13.21
CA ASN A 745 -8.77 -10.74 12.95
C ASN A 745 -8.51 -9.31 12.46
N SER A 746 -7.55 -8.61 13.07
CA SER A 746 -7.18 -7.25 12.67
C SER A 746 -6.57 -7.20 11.27
N MET A 747 -5.79 -8.21 10.88
CA MET A 747 -5.21 -8.36 9.54
C MET A 747 -6.30 -8.64 8.50
N LYS A 748 -7.23 -9.57 8.77
CA LYS A 748 -8.40 -9.81 7.91
C LYS A 748 -9.16 -8.52 7.66
N SER A 749 -9.46 -7.77 8.73
CA SER A 749 -10.16 -6.49 8.62
C SER A 749 -9.44 -5.47 7.74
N ALA A 750 -8.10 -5.42 7.78
CA ALA A 750 -7.32 -4.50 6.95
C ALA A 750 -7.36 -4.88 5.46
N TYR A 751 -7.30 -6.17 5.14
CA TYR A 751 -7.41 -6.61 3.75
C TYR A 751 -8.84 -6.52 3.20
N GLU A 752 -9.85 -6.80 4.01
CA GLU A 752 -11.27 -6.64 3.63
C GLU A 752 -11.67 -5.18 3.42
N SER A 753 -11.00 -4.23 4.10
CA SER A 753 -11.15 -2.79 3.84
C SER A 753 -10.25 -2.27 2.71
N PHE A 754 -9.55 -3.16 2.01
CA PHE A 754 -8.57 -2.84 0.97
C PHE A 754 -7.46 -1.86 1.41
N SER A 755 -7.03 -1.89 2.68
CA SER A 755 -5.92 -1.09 3.19
C SER A 755 -4.64 -1.91 3.39
N ALA A 756 -3.73 -1.82 2.42
CA ALA A 756 -2.41 -2.44 2.51
C ALA A 756 -1.54 -1.77 3.60
N LEU A 757 -1.71 -0.47 3.83
CA LEU A 757 -0.99 0.27 4.86
C LEU A 757 -1.36 -0.19 6.27
N GLU A 758 -2.66 -0.38 6.53
CA GLU A 758 -3.11 -0.96 7.79
C GLU A 758 -2.55 -2.36 8.00
N ALA A 759 -2.56 -3.22 6.97
CA ALA A 759 -2.01 -4.56 7.07
C ALA A 759 -0.51 -4.55 7.44
N VAL A 760 0.30 -3.69 6.81
CA VAL A 760 1.72 -3.52 7.15
C VAL A 760 1.87 -3.01 8.58
N THR A 761 1.08 -2.01 8.96
CA THR A 761 1.15 -1.38 10.29
C THR A 761 0.84 -2.40 11.38
N LYS A 762 -0.22 -3.20 11.22
CA LYS A 762 -0.60 -4.26 12.16
C LYS A 762 0.47 -5.36 12.25
N ALA A 763 1.05 -5.78 11.12
CA ALA A 763 2.16 -6.74 11.11
C ALA A 763 3.39 -6.24 11.89
N VAL A 764 3.80 -5.00 11.67
CA VAL A 764 4.94 -4.37 12.36
C VAL A 764 4.65 -4.17 13.85
N GLN A 765 3.44 -3.71 14.20
CA GLN A 765 3.02 -3.53 15.59
C GLN A 765 3.00 -4.86 16.36
N PHE A 766 2.47 -5.93 15.76
CA PHE A 766 2.44 -7.26 16.36
C PHE A 766 3.85 -7.84 16.58
N CYS A 767 4.71 -7.69 15.57
CA CYS A 767 6.12 -8.07 15.64
C CYS A 767 6.85 -7.34 16.79
N ASN A 768 6.70 -6.02 16.89
CA ASN A 768 7.46 -5.21 17.83
C ASN A 768 6.92 -5.25 19.26
N GLY A 769 5.60 -5.23 19.45
CA GLY A 769 4.96 -5.21 20.78
C GLY A 769 4.73 -6.62 21.35
N PRO A 770 3.63 -7.29 20.98
CA PRO A 770 3.26 -8.62 21.48
C PRO A 770 4.37 -9.69 21.38
N ILE A 771 5.02 -9.85 20.22
CA ILE A 771 6.06 -10.89 20.07
C ILE A 771 7.36 -10.45 20.72
N SER A 772 8.00 -9.40 20.22
CA SER A 772 9.38 -9.06 20.58
C SER A 772 9.50 -8.50 22.01
N LYS A 773 8.79 -7.39 22.30
CA LYS A 773 8.90 -6.70 23.60
C LYS A 773 8.22 -7.47 24.74
N PHE A 774 7.12 -8.17 24.47
CA PHE A 774 6.37 -8.89 25.49
C PHE A 774 6.72 -10.38 25.56
N TYR A 775 6.33 -11.19 24.59
CA TYR A 775 6.34 -12.65 24.75
C TYR A 775 7.75 -13.21 24.73
N CYS A 776 8.54 -12.95 23.68
CA CYS A 776 9.92 -13.41 23.56
C CYS A 776 10.82 -12.88 24.70
N SER A 777 10.56 -11.69 25.23
CA SER A 777 11.34 -11.17 26.36
C SER A 777 11.03 -11.90 27.67
N THR A 778 9.80 -12.36 27.84
CA THR A 778 9.30 -13.07 29.01
C THR A 778 9.74 -14.53 29.01
N VAL A 779 9.61 -15.22 27.87
CA VAL A 779 9.82 -16.67 27.78
C VAL A 779 11.25 -17.11 27.48
N LYS A 780 12.19 -16.16 27.28
CA LYS A 780 13.61 -16.45 26.95
C LYS A 780 14.26 -17.43 27.90
N ASP A 781 14.02 -17.27 29.20
CA ASP A 781 14.61 -18.17 30.19
C ASP A 781 14.08 -19.60 30.06
N ARG A 782 12.75 -19.74 29.93
CA ARG A 782 12.08 -21.02 29.67
C ARG A 782 12.56 -21.67 28.37
N LEU A 783 12.76 -20.89 27.31
CA LEU A 783 13.25 -21.39 26.02
C LEU A 783 14.69 -21.90 26.10
N TYR A 784 15.55 -21.20 26.84
CA TYR A 784 16.99 -21.38 26.79
C TYR A 784 17.54 -22.28 27.90
N CYS A 785 16.94 -22.24 29.09
CA CYS A 785 17.51 -22.82 30.31
C CYS A 785 16.78 -24.07 30.80
N GLU A 786 15.51 -24.25 30.43
CA GLU A 786 14.77 -25.49 30.73
C GLU A 786 15.35 -26.69 29.96
N ARG A 787 14.92 -27.90 30.35
CA ARG A 787 15.22 -29.12 29.59
C ARG A 787 14.51 -29.07 28.24
N ALA A 788 15.15 -29.64 27.20
CA ALA A 788 14.65 -29.62 25.82
C ALA A 788 13.20 -30.12 25.70
N GLU A 789 12.88 -31.22 26.38
CA GLU A 789 11.57 -31.89 26.35
C GLU A 789 10.64 -31.46 27.51
N SER A 790 11.01 -30.45 28.29
CA SER A 790 10.15 -30.01 29.40
C SER A 790 8.83 -29.44 28.90
N LEU A 791 7.74 -29.70 29.63
CA LEU A 791 6.42 -29.12 29.34
C LEU A 791 6.49 -27.59 29.22
N LYS A 792 7.24 -26.94 30.12
CA LYS A 792 7.43 -25.48 30.11
C LYS A 792 8.08 -25.00 28.82
N ARG A 793 9.06 -25.70 28.26
CA ARG A 793 9.69 -25.32 26.99
C ARG A 793 8.80 -25.66 25.79
N ARG A 794 8.24 -26.86 25.76
CA ARG A 794 7.35 -27.32 24.67
C ARG A 794 6.07 -26.48 24.56
N SER A 795 5.54 -25.98 25.68
CA SER A 795 4.43 -25.02 25.71
C SER A 795 4.77 -23.73 24.95
N VAL A 796 5.95 -23.15 25.17
CA VAL A 796 6.40 -21.97 24.41
C VAL A 796 6.62 -22.30 22.94
N GLN A 797 7.29 -23.41 22.63
CA GLN A 797 7.56 -23.79 21.23
C GLN A 797 6.26 -24.07 20.46
N THR A 798 5.26 -24.66 21.09
CA THR A 798 3.92 -24.84 20.52
C THR A 798 3.32 -23.50 20.10
N VAL A 799 3.31 -22.53 21.02
CA VAL A 799 2.76 -21.19 20.73
C VAL A 799 3.60 -20.45 19.69
N LEU A 800 4.93 -20.49 19.78
CA LEU A 800 5.80 -19.83 18.79
C LEU A 800 5.69 -20.44 17.40
N HIS A 801 5.42 -21.75 17.30
CA HIS A 801 5.13 -22.42 16.05
C HIS A 801 3.82 -21.92 15.44
N GLU A 802 2.75 -21.81 16.24
CA GLU A 802 1.48 -21.25 15.76
C GLU A 802 1.62 -19.76 15.39
N VAL A 803 2.36 -18.96 16.18
CA VAL A 803 2.69 -17.57 15.87
C VAL A 803 3.45 -17.45 14.55
N GLN A 804 4.48 -18.28 14.33
CA GLN A 804 5.24 -18.26 13.09
C GLN A 804 4.35 -18.59 11.89
N THR A 805 3.57 -19.66 11.97
CA THR A 805 2.69 -20.12 10.88
C THR A 805 1.65 -19.05 10.54
N ALA A 806 0.96 -18.54 11.56
CA ALA A 806 -0.06 -17.52 11.42
C ALA A 806 0.52 -16.19 10.89
N PHE A 807 1.68 -15.76 11.40
CA PHE A 807 2.31 -14.53 10.95
C PHE A 807 2.78 -14.62 9.49
N THR A 808 3.42 -15.73 9.11
CA THR A 808 3.83 -15.98 7.73
C THR A 808 2.63 -15.96 6.78
N SER A 809 1.51 -16.63 7.15
CA SER A 809 0.26 -16.58 6.38
C SER A 809 -0.28 -15.15 6.23
N ALA A 810 -0.29 -14.36 7.31
CA ALA A 810 -0.82 -12.99 7.29
C ALA A 810 0.01 -12.01 6.44
N ILE A 811 1.33 -12.18 6.36
CA ILE A 811 2.21 -11.33 5.55
C ILE A 811 2.38 -11.82 4.11
N ALA A 812 2.03 -13.07 3.79
CA ALA A 812 2.24 -13.66 2.47
C ALA A 812 1.64 -12.84 1.31
N PRO A 813 0.43 -12.23 1.43
CA PRO A 813 -0.08 -11.35 0.37
C PRO A 813 0.80 -10.10 0.12
N LEU A 814 1.44 -9.57 1.16
CA LEU A 814 2.33 -8.40 1.09
C LEU A 814 3.71 -8.79 0.57
N LEU A 815 4.30 -9.83 1.17
CA LEU A 815 5.70 -10.24 1.06
C LEU A 815 5.78 -11.73 0.63
N PRO A 816 5.36 -12.05 -0.62
CA PRO A 816 5.31 -13.42 -1.10
C PRO A 816 6.68 -14.11 -1.05
N HIS A 817 7.76 -13.42 -1.40
CA HIS A 817 9.08 -14.04 -1.43
C HIS A 817 9.57 -14.37 -0.03
N LEU A 818 9.42 -13.46 0.94
CA LEU A 818 9.78 -13.68 2.33
C LEU A 818 8.97 -14.82 2.94
N ALA A 819 7.69 -14.93 2.60
CA ALA A 819 6.85 -16.02 3.08
C ALA A 819 7.30 -17.39 2.54
N GLU A 820 7.62 -17.48 1.25
CA GLU A 820 8.19 -18.70 0.64
C GLU A 820 9.60 -19.01 1.18
N GLU A 821 10.42 -17.98 1.44
CA GLU A 821 11.73 -18.12 2.07
C GLU A 821 11.61 -18.73 3.47
N VAL A 822 10.70 -18.23 4.31
CA VAL A 822 10.45 -18.80 5.65
C VAL A 822 9.98 -20.25 5.54
N HIS A 823 9.07 -20.54 4.59
CA HIS A 823 8.59 -21.90 4.35
C HIS A 823 9.75 -22.84 3.94
N PHE A 824 10.64 -22.39 3.06
CA PHE A 824 11.85 -23.12 2.67
C PHE A 824 12.74 -23.46 3.87
N TYR A 825 13.08 -22.47 4.70
CA TYR A 825 13.95 -22.71 5.86
C TYR A 825 13.29 -23.52 6.97
N ARG A 826 11.95 -23.59 7.01
CA ARG A 826 11.19 -24.46 7.92
C ARG A 826 11.19 -25.92 7.45
N ASN A 827 10.97 -26.15 6.17
CA ASN A 827 10.70 -27.50 5.62
C ASN A 827 11.89 -28.12 4.86
N GLY A 828 12.95 -27.36 4.61
CA GLY A 828 14.14 -27.79 3.88
C GLY A 828 13.93 -27.95 2.37
N LYS A 829 12.78 -27.55 1.83
CA LYS A 829 12.42 -27.62 0.40
C LYS A 829 11.58 -26.43 0.00
N LEU A 830 11.79 -25.95 -1.23
CA LEU A 830 10.90 -24.97 -1.85
C LEU A 830 9.66 -25.71 -2.36
N GLY A 831 8.48 -25.18 -2.03
CA GLY A 831 7.19 -25.75 -2.39
C GLY A 831 6.69 -26.90 -1.49
N PRO A 832 5.36 -27.19 -1.49
CA PRO A 832 4.31 -26.46 -2.20
C PRO A 832 4.10 -25.05 -1.63
N PHE A 833 3.66 -24.11 -2.48
CA PHE A 833 3.56 -22.67 -2.15
C PHE A 833 2.91 -22.44 -0.78
N VAL A 834 3.45 -21.48 -0.01
CA VAL A 834 2.85 -21.09 1.28
C VAL A 834 1.37 -20.69 1.14
N PHE A 835 0.99 -20.17 -0.04
CA PHE A 835 -0.37 -19.84 -0.42
C PHE A 835 -1.34 -21.03 -0.44
N GLN A 836 -0.83 -22.26 -0.61
CA GLN A 836 -1.65 -23.48 -0.59
C GLN A 836 -2.15 -23.85 0.80
N GLU A 837 -1.46 -23.39 1.84
CA GLU A 837 -1.90 -23.57 3.23
C GLU A 837 -3.15 -22.72 3.54
N GLY A 838 -3.45 -21.72 2.71
CA GLY A 838 -4.58 -20.82 2.88
C GLY A 838 -4.37 -19.80 3.99
N TRP A 839 -5.44 -19.05 4.30
CA TRP A 839 -5.45 -18.17 5.45
C TRP A 839 -5.41 -18.97 6.74
N TYR A 840 -4.55 -18.58 7.68
CA TYR A 840 -4.46 -19.24 8.97
C TYR A 840 -5.65 -18.85 9.87
N ASP A 841 -6.54 -19.80 10.13
CA ASP A 841 -7.65 -19.63 11.04
C ASP A 841 -7.28 -20.09 12.46
N CYS A 842 -7.22 -19.14 13.39
CA CYS A 842 -7.00 -19.43 14.81
C CYS A 842 -8.13 -20.30 15.37
N HIS A 843 -7.77 -21.27 16.22
CA HIS A 843 -8.77 -22.11 16.88
C HIS A 843 -9.67 -21.25 17.79
N GLN A 844 -10.99 -21.48 17.75
CA GLN A 844 -11.97 -20.64 18.46
C GLN A 844 -11.69 -20.51 19.97
N GLN A 845 -11.25 -21.60 20.60
CA GLN A 845 -10.86 -21.62 22.03
C GLN A 845 -9.76 -20.62 22.42
N TRP A 846 -8.95 -20.15 21.46
CA TRP A 846 -7.89 -19.17 21.73
C TRP A 846 -8.44 -17.75 21.91
N ASN A 847 -9.64 -17.46 21.39
CA ASN A 847 -10.33 -16.20 21.63
C ASN A 847 -10.94 -16.16 23.05
N ASN A 848 -10.08 -16.17 24.06
CA ASN A 848 -10.48 -16.23 25.46
C ASN A 848 -10.45 -14.82 26.10
N ARG A 849 -11.56 -14.09 25.98
CA ARG A 849 -11.70 -12.76 26.57
C ARG A 849 -11.59 -12.79 28.10
N THR A 850 -12.15 -13.81 28.74
CA THR A 850 -12.05 -13.97 30.20
C THR A 850 -10.60 -14.08 30.66
N LEU A 851 -9.74 -14.78 29.92
CA LEU A 851 -8.30 -14.82 30.19
C LEU A 851 -7.65 -13.43 30.07
N SER A 852 -7.98 -12.68 29.01
CA SER A 852 -7.46 -11.31 28.83
C SER A 852 -7.95 -10.37 29.92
N ASP A 853 -9.25 -10.34 30.22
CA ASP A 853 -9.84 -9.47 31.26
C ASP A 853 -9.18 -9.66 32.64
N ARG A 854 -8.68 -10.88 32.91
CA ARG A 854 -8.02 -11.24 34.18
C ARG A 854 -6.51 -11.01 34.16
N LEU A 855 -5.83 -11.23 33.02
CA LEU A 855 -4.37 -11.05 32.92
C LEU A 855 -3.99 -9.59 32.63
N ASP A 856 -4.82 -8.83 31.93
CA ASP A 856 -4.59 -7.42 31.59
C ASP A 856 -4.31 -6.54 32.81
N PRO A 857 -5.06 -6.63 33.94
CA PRO A 857 -4.71 -5.94 35.17
C PRO A 857 -3.30 -6.26 35.68
N LEU A 858 -2.88 -7.52 35.62
CA LEU A 858 -1.53 -7.96 36.02
C LEU A 858 -0.47 -7.40 35.06
N LEU A 859 -0.75 -7.33 33.76
CA LEU A 859 0.14 -6.73 32.77
C LEU A 859 0.27 -5.21 32.92
N LYS A 860 -0.82 -4.52 33.28
CA LYS A 860 -0.79 -3.09 33.63
C LYS A 860 0.04 -2.86 34.90
N ALA A 861 -0.13 -3.71 35.91
CA ALA A 861 0.66 -3.70 37.14
C ALA A 861 2.16 -3.93 36.85
N ARG A 862 2.49 -4.92 36.02
CA ARG A 862 3.84 -5.13 35.48
C ARG A 862 4.37 -3.90 34.76
N GLY A 863 3.55 -3.24 33.95
CA GLY A 863 3.92 -2.01 33.25
C GLY A 863 4.36 -0.91 34.21
N ARG A 864 3.58 -0.68 35.28
CA ARG A 864 3.92 0.27 36.36
C ARG A 864 5.21 -0.14 37.08
N PHE A 865 5.34 -1.41 37.47
CA PHE A 865 6.54 -1.93 38.10
C PHE A 865 7.80 -1.72 37.23
N LEU A 866 7.74 -2.01 35.93
CA LEU A 866 8.87 -1.83 35.03
C LEU A 866 9.16 -0.34 34.75
N ALA A 867 8.15 0.54 34.79
CA ALA A 867 8.37 1.98 34.67
C ALA A 867 9.15 2.54 35.87
N GLU A 868 8.86 2.04 37.08
CA GLU A 868 9.50 2.47 38.32
C GLU A 868 10.87 1.81 38.53
N TYR A 869 10.97 0.49 38.36
CA TYR A 869 12.15 -0.31 38.71
C TYR A 869 12.95 -0.83 37.51
N GLY A 870 12.50 -0.63 36.27
CA GLY A 870 13.13 -1.21 35.08
C GLY A 870 14.47 -0.61 34.66
N LYS A 871 14.89 0.53 35.26
CA LYS A 871 16.21 1.14 35.02
C LYS A 871 17.35 0.33 35.64
N GLN A 872 17.06 -0.49 36.66
CA GLN A 872 18.02 -1.41 37.28
C GLN A 872 17.79 -2.84 36.80
N ASN A 873 18.70 -3.75 37.14
CA ASN A 873 18.52 -5.17 36.84
C ASN A 873 17.40 -5.74 37.74
N THR A 874 16.18 -5.84 37.23
CA THR A 874 14.99 -6.30 37.96
C THR A 874 15.14 -7.72 38.51
N TYR A 875 16.02 -8.56 37.96
CA TYR A 875 16.32 -9.88 38.54
C TYR A 875 16.99 -9.79 39.93
N LYS A 876 17.48 -8.61 40.33
CA LYS A 876 17.95 -8.33 41.70
C LYS A 876 16.82 -8.02 42.66
N LEU A 877 15.58 -8.00 42.21
CA LEU A 877 14.44 -7.61 43.02
C LEU A 877 13.61 -8.83 43.40
N SER A 878 13.09 -8.80 44.62
CA SER A 878 12.01 -9.66 45.09
C SER A 878 10.77 -8.80 45.23
N ILE A 879 9.64 -9.27 44.72
CA ILE A 879 8.37 -8.53 44.83
C ILE A 879 7.33 -9.33 45.59
N CYS A 880 6.56 -8.68 46.44
CA CYS A 880 5.35 -9.24 47.04
C CYS A 880 4.12 -8.53 46.48
N ILE A 881 3.22 -9.29 45.83
CA ILE A 881 1.95 -8.76 45.33
C ILE A 881 0.95 -8.78 46.48
N ASN A 882 0.56 -7.58 46.95
CA ASN A 882 -0.37 -7.43 48.07
C ASN A 882 -1.77 -6.96 47.68
N ASN A 883 -1.92 -6.36 46.50
CA ASN A 883 -3.19 -5.86 46.00
C ASN A 883 -4.27 -6.97 45.89
N ILE A 884 -5.43 -6.75 46.51
CA ILE A 884 -6.52 -7.73 46.61
C ILE A 884 -7.07 -8.09 45.22
N SER A 885 -7.31 -7.10 44.36
CA SER A 885 -7.86 -7.34 43.02
C SER A 885 -6.90 -8.14 42.13
N LEU A 886 -5.59 -7.89 42.22
CA LEU A 886 -4.60 -8.69 41.49
C LEU A 886 -4.56 -10.14 42.00
N LYS A 887 -4.69 -10.36 43.32
CA LYS A 887 -4.72 -11.71 43.91
C LYS A 887 -5.94 -12.51 43.45
N GLU A 888 -7.13 -11.90 43.44
CA GLU A 888 -8.34 -12.55 42.93
C GLU A 888 -8.16 -13.01 41.48
N ASN A 889 -7.54 -12.16 40.64
CA ASN A 889 -7.23 -12.54 39.26
C ASN A 889 -6.21 -13.69 39.20
N ILE A 890 -5.21 -13.72 40.08
CA ILE A 890 -4.24 -14.82 40.15
C ILE A 890 -4.91 -16.14 40.56
N GLU A 891 -5.77 -16.14 41.57
CA GLU A 891 -6.47 -17.34 42.03
C GLU A 891 -7.41 -17.93 40.98
N LEU A 892 -7.98 -17.09 40.11
CA LEU A 892 -8.84 -17.52 39.01
C LEU A 892 -8.07 -18.03 37.79
N LEU A 893 -6.81 -17.59 37.61
CA LEU A 893 -5.99 -17.94 36.45
C LEU A 893 -5.14 -19.19 36.66
N TRP A 894 -4.68 -19.44 37.88
CA TRP A 894 -3.81 -20.56 38.21
C TRP A 894 -4.46 -21.51 39.23
N SER A 895 -4.38 -22.81 38.97
CA SER A 895 -4.93 -23.84 39.87
C SER A 895 -4.19 -23.96 41.20
N ASN A 896 -2.95 -23.49 41.28
CA ASN A 896 -2.17 -23.46 42.52
C ASN A 896 -1.19 -22.27 42.54
N SER A 897 -0.81 -21.86 43.75
CA SER A 897 0.04 -20.68 43.98
C SER A 897 1.50 -20.87 43.54
N ALA A 898 2.01 -22.11 43.49
CA ALA A 898 3.39 -22.37 43.10
C ALA A 898 3.60 -22.12 41.60
N ASP A 899 2.65 -22.57 40.76
CA ASP A 899 2.67 -22.32 39.32
C ASP A 899 2.46 -20.83 39.01
N ALA A 900 1.55 -20.18 39.72
CA ALA A 900 1.36 -18.73 39.65
C ALA A 900 2.66 -17.97 39.95
N VAL A 901 3.33 -18.28 41.06
CA VAL A 901 4.60 -17.65 41.44
C VAL A 901 5.66 -17.87 40.37
N ALA A 902 5.77 -19.09 39.83
CA ALA A 902 6.76 -19.39 38.80
C ALA A 902 6.52 -18.57 37.51
N GLU A 903 5.30 -18.56 36.98
CA GLU A 903 4.96 -17.82 35.77
C GLU A 903 5.04 -16.30 35.98
N LEU A 904 4.57 -15.79 37.12
CA LEU A 904 4.62 -14.37 37.43
C LEU A 904 6.07 -13.89 37.65
N THR A 905 6.95 -14.73 38.21
CA THR A 905 8.39 -14.39 38.34
C THR A 905 9.01 -14.13 36.97
N ASP A 906 8.67 -14.97 35.99
CA ASP A 906 9.10 -14.80 34.59
C ASP A 906 8.45 -13.55 33.96
N LEU A 907 7.15 -13.38 34.17
CA LEU A 907 6.36 -12.26 33.64
C LEU A 907 6.90 -10.91 34.12
N PHE A 908 7.15 -10.76 35.41
CA PHE A 908 7.71 -9.53 36.02
C PHE A 908 9.22 -9.40 35.84
N ARG A 909 9.91 -10.47 35.40
CA ARG A 909 11.36 -10.51 35.20
C ARG A 909 12.13 -10.18 36.48
N VAL A 910 11.71 -10.78 37.59
CA VAL A 910 12.26 -10.58 38.93
C VAL A 910 13.02 -11.82 39.41
N GLY A 911 13.82 -11.67 40.47
CA GLY A 911 14.57 -12.79 41.04
C GLY A 911 13.70 -13.72 41.87
N GLN A 912 12.73 -13.14 42.59
CA GLN A 912 11.77 -13.84 43.43
C GLN A 912 10.42 -13.11 43.38
N LEU A 913 9.33 -13.85 43.53
CA LEU A 913 7.98 -13.32 43.63
C LEU A 913 7.23 -14.04 44.75
N HIS A 914 6.48 -13.27 45.54
CA HIS A 914 5.62 -13.76 46.59
C HIS A 914 4.20 -13.22 46.38
N ILE A 915 3.21 -14.03 46.75
CA ILE A 915 1.80 -13.60 46.80
C ILE A 915 1.47 -13.44 48.29
N GLY A 916 1.14 -12.23 48.71
CA GLY A 916 0.96 -11.91 50.13
C GLY A 916 -0.28 -12.57 50.75
N TYR A 917 -0.17 -13.06 51.98
CA TYR A 917 -1.24 -13.77 52.70
C TYR A 917 -2.16 -12.87 53.56
N ASN A 918 -1.82 -11.59 53.77
CA ASN A 918 -2.55 -10.72 54.69
C ASN A 918 -3.72 -9.97 54.01
N ILE A 919 -4.90 -10.09 54.63
CA ILE A 919 -6.18 -9.46 54.22
C ILE A 919 -6.39 -8.10 54.94
N ARG A 920 -5.50 -7.70 55.88
CA ARG A 920 -5.81 -6.66 56.88
C ARG A 920 -5.02 -5.34 56.82
N GLN A 921 -4.29 -5.04 55.75
CA GLN A 921 -3.72 -3.69 55.58
C GLN A 921 -3.99 -3.13 54.19
N THR A 922 -4.76 -2.05 54.18
CA THR A 922 -4.94 -1.10 53.10
C THR A 922 -3.72 -0.19 53.01
N ASP A 923 -2.56 -0.74 52.66
CA ASP A 923 -1.50 0.12 52.12
C ASP A 923 -1.77 0.34 50.63
N ASP A 924 -1.68 1.59 50.18
CA ASP A 924 -1.85 1.99 48.77
C ASP A 924 -0.78 1.42 47.82
N ASN A 925 0.20 0.68 48.35
CA ASN A 925 1.29 0.11 47.58
C ASN A 925 0.89 -1.21 46.91
N GLU A 926 0.91 -1.19 45.58
CA GLU A 926 0.60 -2.37 44.74
C GLU A 926 1.62 -3.51 44.91
N PHE A 927 2.89 -3.16 45.19
CA PHE A 927 4.02 -4.08 45.36
C PHE A 927 4.88 -3.70 46.56
N ASP A 928 5.28 -4.70 47.36
CA ASP A 928 6.45 -4.55 48.24
C ASP A 928 7.70 -5.02 47.49
N VAL A 929 8.69 -4.15 47.33
CA VAL A 929 9.92 -4.45 46.58
C VAL A 929 11.12 -4.53 47.51
N ALA A 930 11.86 -5.64 47.47
CA ALA A 930 13.07 -5.88 48.23
C ALA A 930 14.25 -6.27 47.32
N SER A 931 15.48 -6.12 47.80
CA SER A 931 16.69 -6.52 47.06
C SER A 931 17.09 -7.97 47.39
N VAL A 932 17.37 -8.76 46.36
CA VAL A 932 17.82 -10.15 46.45
C VAL A 932 19.32 -10.17 46.66
N GLN A 933 19.76 -10.61 47.83
CA GLN A 933 21.17 -10.68 48.26
C GLN A 933 21.88 -11.98 47.84
N HIS A 934 21.36 -12.71 46.85
CA HIS A 934 21.87 -14.03 46.47
C HIS A 934 22.94 -13.98 45.36
N PRO A 935 23.77 -15.03 45.19
CA PRO A 935 24.66 -15.14 44.04
C PRO A 935 23.87 -15.47 42.75
N LEU A 936 24.37 -14.94 41.63
CA LEU A 936 23.86 -15.24 40.28
C LEU A 936 24.25 -16.66 39.86
N CYS A 937 23.29 -17.40 39.31
CA CYS A 937 23.55 -18.65 38.62
C CYS A 937 24.39 -18.40 37.36
N SER A 938 25.53 -19.09 37.24
CA SER A 938 26.42 -18.99 36.08
C SER A 938 25.81 -19.48 34.76
N ARG A 939 24.70 -20.24 34.80
CA ARG A 939 23.97 -20.76 33.64
C ARG A 939 22.81 -19.83 33.23
N CYS A 940 21.74 -19.75 34.03
CA CYS A 940 20.54 -18.96 33.68
C CYS A 940 20.61 -17.48 34.06
N ARG A 941 21.64 -17.05 34.82
CA ARG A 941 21.80 -15.67 35.30
C ARG A 941 20.64 -15.18 36.18
N ARG A 942 19.93 -16.10 36.84
CA ARG A 942 18.98 -15.80 37.93
C ARG A 942 19.65 -15.87 39.30
N TYR A 943 19.10 -15.16 40.26
CA TYR A 943 19.56 -15.18 41.65
C TYR A 943 19.09 -16.47 42.35
N ILE A 944 20.03 -17.21 42.97
CA ILE A 944 19.77 -18.56 43.51
C ILE A 944 19.12 -18.48 44.90
N CYS A 945 17.94 -19.10 45.09
CA CYS A 945 17.43 -19.37 46.44
C CYS A 945 18.41 -20.29 47.21
N GLN A 946 18.65 -19.98 48.49
CA GLN A 946 19.62 -20.63 49.41
C GLN A 946 19.68 -22.18 49.38
N LEU A 947 18.61 -22.86 48.95
CA LEU A 947 18.46 -24.33 48.92
C LEU A 947 19.44 -25.07 47.98
N LEU A 948 19.94 -24.45 46.91
CA LEU A 948 20.82 -25.12 45.92
C LEU A 948 22.32 -25.02 46.25
N TYR A 949 22.72 -24.16 47.18
CA TYR A 949 24.13 -24.01 47.57
C TYR A 949 24.64 -25.19 48.42
N CYS A 950 23.74 -26.00 48.98
CA CYS A 950 24.09 -27.15 49.80
C CYS A 950 24.40 -28.44 49.01
N THR A 951 24.15 -28.50 47.70
CA THR A 951 24.24 -29.75 46.91
C THR A 951 25.38 -29.78 45.88
N ILE A 952 26.18 -28.73 45.73
CA ILE A 952 27.30 -28.69 44.78
C ILE A 952 28.57 -28.27 45.50
N PRO A 953 29.48 -29.19 45.88
CA PRO A 953 30.76 -28.78 46.43
C PRO A 953 31.64 -28.19 45.30
N PRO A 954 32.35 -27.08 45.55
CA PRO A 954 33.36 -26.60 44.63
C PRO A 954 34.50 -27.63 44.59
N HIS A 955 34.87 -28.07 43.38
CA HIS A 955 35.96 -29.03 43.19
C HIS A 955 37.27 -28.55 43.83
N GLY A 956 37.73 -29.29 44.82
CA GLY A 956 39.06 -29.14 45.42
C GLY A 956 39.07 -29.52 46.90
N PHE A 957 39.29 -30.81 47.16
CA PHE A 957 39.41 -31.56 48.43
C PHE A 957 38.25 -32.53 48.68
N VAL A 958 38.43 -33.74 48.15
CA VAL A 958 37.61 -34.91 48.45
C VAL A 958 38.07 -35.49 49.79
N ASN A 959 37.22 -35.41 50.82
CA ASN A 959 37.30 -36.33 51.96
C ASN A 959 36.45 -37.56 51.61
N VAL A 960 37.08 -38.73 51.54
CA VAL A 960 36.55 -39.98 50.95
C VAL A 960 35.33 -40.54 51.71
N ARG A 961 34.95 -39.99 52.86
CA ARG A 961 33.76 -40.45 53.62
C ARG A 961 32.41 -39.94 53.10
N THR A 962 32.35 -38.81 52.39
CA THR A 962 31.06 -38.20 51.99
C THR A 962 30.51 -38.75 50.67
N PHE A 963 31.35 -39.41 49.87
CA PHE A 963 30.99 -39.93 48.54
C PHE A 963 30.17 -41.23 48.60
N ALA A 964 30.24 -41.99 49.70
CA ALA A 964 29.52 -43.25 49.85
C ALA A 964 27.99 -43.06 50.08
N PHE A 965 27.56 -41.93 50.63
CA PHE A 965 26.14 -41.69 50.95
C PHE A 965 25.32 -41.18 49.75
N HIS A 966 25.92 -40.36 48.87
CA HIS A 966 25.22 -39.80 47.71
C HIS A 966 24.92 -40.83 46.60
N LYS A 967 25.69 -41.93 46.52
CA LYS A 967 25.39 -43.05 45.63
C LYS A 967 24.26 -43.96 46.13
N TRP A 968 23.86 -43.83 47.39
CA TRP A 968 22.87 -44.69 48.05
C TRP A 968 21.42 -44.29 47.75
N ILE A 969 21.16 -43.01 47.43
CA ILE A 969 19.80 -42.48 47.21
C ILE A 969 19.34 -42.58 45.74
N PHE A 970 20.23 -42.78 44.77
CA PHE A 970 19.90 -42.62 43.34
C PHE A 970 20.26 -43.82 42.43
N ARG A 971 20.14 -45.08 42.89
CA ARG A 971 20.23 -46.24 42.00
C ARG A 971 19.15 -47.31 42.25
N ASP A 972 18.13 -47.21 41.40
CA ASP A 972 17.29 -48.27 40.82
C ASP A 972 16.48 -49.19 41.76
N HIS A 973 15.20 -49.35 41.40
CA HIS A 973 14.12 -49.92 42.22
C HIS A 973 14.15 -51.46 42.30
N ARG A 974 15.25 -52.13 41.90
CA ARG A 974 15.38 -53.60 41.86
C ARG A 974 16.51 -54.22 42.69
N THR A 975 17.28 -53.44 43.45
CA THR A 975 18.42 -53.99 44.23
C THR A 975 18.26 -53.82 45.74
N PHE A 976 17.07 -54.13 46.29
CA PHE A 976 16.83 -54.01 47.74
C PHE A 976 17.06 -55.32 48.53
N GLU A 977 17.24 -56.46 47.87
CA GLU A 977 17.26 -57.78 48.53
C GLU A 977 18.65 -58.41 48.78
N ARG A 978 19.79 -57.74 48.47
CA ARG A 978 21.07 -58.49 48.40
C ARG A 978 22.30 -58.05 49.17
N LEU A 979 22.35 -56.96 49.93
CA LEU A 979 23.61 -56.60 50.61
C LEU A 979 23.43 -56.22 52.07
N ARG A 980 23.48 -57.27 52.90
CA ARG A 980 23.74 -57.26 54.33
C ARG A 980 25.27 -57.25 54.55
N CYS A 981 25.70 -56.52 55.58
CA CYS A 981 26.99 -56.62 56.28
C CYS A 981 28.20 -55.77 55.82
N GLN A 982 28.92 -55.32 56.86
CA GLN A 982 30.29 -54.78 56.93
C GLN A 982 30.48 -53.27 56.68
N TYR A 983 30.54 -52.47 57.76
CA TYR A 983 31.80 -52.09 58.41
C TYR A 983 31.53 -51.20 59.64
N TYR A 984 32.25 -51.49 60.72
CA TYR A 984 32.21 -50.87 62.04
C TYR A 984 33.45 -49.95 62.21
N ILE A 985 33.37 -49.02 63.18
CA ILE A 985 34.49 -48.34 63.91
C ILE A 985 35.07 -47.04 63.29
N HIS A 986 34.61 -45.87 63.78
CA HIS A 986 35.35 -45.00 64.73
C HIS A 986 34.54 -43.74 65.10
N SER A 987 34.62 -43.38 66.39
CA SER A 987 33.95 -42.29 67.13
C SER A 987 34.04 -40.88 66.48
N PRO A 988 32.95 -40.07 66.53
CA PRO A 988 32.99 -38.63 66.33
C PRO A 988 32.78 -37.86 67.65
N ARG A 989 33.62 -36.85 67.91
CA ARG A 989 33.20 -35.66 68.67
C ARG A 989 33.15 -34.49 67.70
N SER A 990 32.02 -33.78 67.69
CA SER A 990 31.60 -32.67 66.82
C SER A 990 30.87 -33.07 65.52
N VAL A 991 29.54 -33.07 65.57
CA VAL A 991 28.64 -32.96 64.42
C VAL A 991 27.83 -31.67 64.63
N ALA A 992 27.93 -30.73 63.69
CA ALA A 992 27.12 -29.51 63.68
C ALA A 992 25.67 -29.83 63.25
N PRO A 993 24.65 -29.11 63.76
CA PRO A 993 23.24 -29.45 63.56
C PRO A 993 22.82 -29.27 62.09
N PHE A 994 22.25 -30.34 61.51
CA PHE A 994 21.70 -30.37 60.16
C PHE A 994 20.37 -29.60 60.07
N ILE A 995 20.24 -28.74 59.06
CA ILE A 995 19.00 -28.03 58.70
C ILE A 995 18.06 -28.99 57.96
N PHE A 996 16.82 -29.15 58.44
CA PHE A 996 15.76 -29.84 57.73
C PHE A 996 15.38 -29.06 56.46
N ILE A 997 15.64 -29.63 55.29
CA ILE A 997 15.16 -29.11 54.00
C ILE A 997 13.76 -29.68 53.73
N LEU A 998 12.76 -28.80 53.60
CA LEU A 998 11.40 -29.15 53.18
C LEU A 998 11.40 -29.61 51.72
N HIS A 999 11.13 -30.89 51.48
CA HIS A 999 10.86 -31.46 50.15
C HIS A 999 9.33 -31.41 49.90
N PRO A 1000 8.87 -31.12 48.67
CA PRO A 1000 7.43 -31.01 48.37
C PRO A 1000 6.65 -32.33 48.46
N GLU A 1001 7.32 -33.49 48.55
CA GLU A 1001 6.69 -34.78 48.83
C GLU A 1001 6.66 -35.09 50.33
N LEU A 1002 5.46 -35.06 50.92
CA LEU A 1002 5.19 -35.42 52.33
C LEU A 1002 5.66 -36.84 52.71
N SER A 1003 5.75 -37.76 51.75
CA SER A 1003 6.18 -39.16 51.97
C SER A 1003 7.68 -39.28 52.25
N LEU A 1004 8.51 -38.49 51.56
CA LEU A 1004 9.96 -38.46 51.74
C LEU A 1004 10.32 -37.76 53.07
N PHE A 1005 9.60 -36.68 53.40
CA PHE A 1005 9.77 -35.96 54.65
C PHE A 1005 9.48 -36.83 55.88
N ARG A 1006 8.39 -37.62 55.86
CA ARG A 1006 8.08 -38.59 56.93
C ARG A 1006 9.18 -39.65 57.08
N ARG A 1007 9.71 -40.20 55.99
CA ARG A 1007 10.82 -41.17 56.03
C ARG A 1007 12.10 -40.57 56.63
N CYS A 1008 12.42 -39.32 56.32
CA CYS A 1008 13.55 -38.62 56.93
C CYS A 1008 13.34 -38.40 58.43
N VAL A 1009 12.12 -38.05 58.85
CA VAL A 1009 11.77 -37.91 60.27
C VAL A 1009 11.89 -39.26 61.00
N ASP A 1010 11.43 -40.35 60.40
CA ASP A 1010 11.52 -41.69 61.02
C ASP A 1010 12.98 -42.15 61.21
N VAL A 1011 13.87 -41.85 60.26
CA VAL A 1011 15.31 -42.12 60.39
C VAL A 1011 15.93 -41.32 61.55
N VAL A 1012 15.52 -40.06 61.74
CA VAL A 1012 15.98 -39.22 62.85
C VAL A 1012 15.47 -39.78 64.20
N VAL A 1013 14.21 -40.20 64.27
CA VAL A 1013 13.65 -40.87 65.46
C VAL A 1013 14.40 -42.16 65.79
N ASP A 1014 14.77 -42.96 64.79
CA ASP A 1014 15.57 -44.17 65.00
C ASP A 1014 16.98 -43.87 65.52
N GLN A 1015 17.59 -42.73 65.14
CA GLN A 1015 18.89 -42.31 65.70
C GLN A 1015 18.78 -41.74 67.12
N ILE A 1016 17.67 -41.06 67.45
CA ILE A 1016 17.35 -40.59 68.81
C ILE A 1016 17.18 -41.79 69.74
N ASN A 1017 16.33 -42.75 69.35
CA ASN A 1017 16.04 -43.95 70.15
C ASN A 1017 17.25 -44.88 70.28
N ALA A 1018 18.21 -44.82 69.35
CA ALA A 1018 19.48 -45.55 69.44
C ALA A 1018 20.55 -44.85 70.29
N GLY A 1019 20.21 -43.74 70.97
CA GLY A 1019 21.10 -43.00 71.88
C GLY A 1019 22.22 -42.22 71.19
N ARG A 1020 22.14 -42.01 69.87
CA ARG A 1020 23.19 -41.34 69.07
C ARG A 1020 22.97 -39.85 68.93
N ILE A 1021 21.78 -39.35 69.27
CA ILE A 1021 21.43 -37.93 69.30
C ILE A 1021 20.85 -37.66 70.69
N GLN A 1022 21.47 -36.76 71.45
CA GLN A 1022 20.98 -36.38 72.76
C GLN A 1022 19.95 -35.27 72.64
N ARG A 1023 19.11 -35.13 73.67
CA ARG A 1023 18.03 -34.14 73.68
C ARG A 1023 18.53 -32.71 73.49
N ASP A 1024 19.68 -32.41 74.09
CA ASP A 1024 20.31 -31.07 74.07
C ASP A 1024 20.94 -30.73 72.71
N ASP A 1025 21.12 -31.72 71.82
CA ASP A 1025 21.63 -31.51 70.47
C ASP A 1025 20.53 -31.01 69.50
N ILE A 1026 19.26 -30.99 69.91
CA ILE A 1026 18.11 -30.64 69.08
C ILE A 1026 17.46 -29.33 69.58
N PRO A 1027 17.44 -28.24 68.79
CA PRO A 1027 16.70 -27.04 69.18
C PRO A 1027 15.20 -27.32 69.33
N TYR A 1028 14.59 -26.79 70.40
CA TYR A 1028 13.21 -27.07 70.83
C TYR A 1028 12.13 -26.98 69.73
N GLN A 1029 12.26 -26.03 68.81
CA GLN A 1029 11.32 -25.86 67.69
C GLN A 1029 11.32 -27.03 66.71
N TYR A 1030 12.46 -27.72 66.52
CA TYR A 1030 12.56 -28.90 65.66
C TYR A 1030 12.10 -30.16 66.37
N LEU A 1031 12.29 -30.25 67.70
CA LEU A 1031 11.75 -31.33 68.52
C LEU A 1031 10.21 -31.40 68.39
N LYS A 1032 9.53 -30.25 68.53
CA LYS A 1032 8.08 -30.14 68.32
C LYS A 1032 7.63 -30.51 66.90
N LEU A 1033 8.45 -30.20 65.90
CA LEU A 1033 8.15 -30.56 64.51
C LEU A 1033 8.25 -32.07 64.30
N ILE A 1034 9.29 -32.71 64.84
CA ILE A 1034 9.48 -34.16 64.81
C ILE A 1034 8.31 -34.86 65.51
N GLU A 1035 7.97 -34.43 66.72
CA GLU A 1035 6.83 -34.95 67.52
C GLU A 1035 5.48 -34.81 66.80
N ARG A 1036 5.28 -33.73 66.04
CA ARG A 1036 4.04 -33.51 65.26
C ARG A 1036 3.99 -34.31 63.95
N THR A 1037 5.15 -34.74 63.44
CA THR A 1037 5.25 -35.35 62.10
C THR A 1037 5.29 -36.88 62.17
N THR A 1038 5.78 -37.45 63.27
CA THR A 1038 5.85 -38.91 63.48
C THR A 1038 4.78 -39.40 64.46
N SER A 1039 4.29 -40.62 64.26
CA SER A 1039 3.43 -41.33 65.21
C SER A 1039 4.22 -42.28 66.12
N ARG A 1040 5.55 -42.31 66.00
CA ARG A 1040 6.46 -43.15 66.81
C ARG A 1040 6.80 -42.45 68.13
N ARG A 1041 6.89 -43.24 69.21
CA ARG A 1041 7.39 -42.73 70.51
C ARG A 1041 8.89 -42.43 70.41
N ILE A 1042 9.26 -41.26 70.92
CA ILE A 1042 10.63 -40.75 70.98
C ILE A 1042 11.13 -40.94 72.41
N PHE A 1043 12.27 -41.61 72.58
CA PHE A 1043 12.92 -41.83 73.87
C PHE A 1043 14.36 -41.37 73.76
N PHE A 1044 14.76 -40.40 74.59
CA PHE A 1044 16.17 -40.04 74.70
C PHE A 1044 16.85 -40.98 75.70
N GLN A 1045 18.07 -41.43 75.39
CA GLN A 1045 18.86 -42.24 76.32
C GLN A 1045 19.07 -41.51 77.66
N SER A 1046 19.21 -40.17 77.63
CA SER A 1046 19.28 -39.31 78.81
C SER A 1046 18.02 -39.35 79.69
N ASP A 1047 16.84 -39.66 79.14
CA ASP A 1047 15.60 -39.84 79.91
C ASP A 1047 15.59 -41.20 80.64
N ILE A 1048 16.27 -42.22 80.09
CA ILE A 1048 16.45 -43.55 80.71
C ILE A 1048 17.47 -43.47 81.85
N ASP A 1049 18.60 -42.79 81.63
CA ASP A 1049 19.65 -42.62 82.64
C ASP A 1049 19.18 -41.74 83.81
N ASN A 1050 18.35 -40.72 83.56
CA ASN A 1050 17.69 -39.94 84.63
C ASN A 1050 16.63 -40.74 85.40
N THR A 1051 15.99 -41.71 84.75
CA THR A 1051 15.00 -42.59 85.41
C THR A 1051 15.71 -43.65 86.26
N ALA A 1052 16.83 -44.20 85.78
CA ALA A 1052 17.70 -45.09 86.55
C ALA A 1052 18.33 -44.37 87.75
N ALA A 1053 18.84 -43.14 87.58
CA ALA A 1053 19.40 -42.33 88.67
C ALA A 1053 18.33 -41.82 89.67
N LYS A 1054 17.07 -41.68 89.24
CA LYS A 1054 15.94 -41.40 90.15
C LYS A 1054 15.45 -42.64 90.88
N LEU A 1055 15.53 -43.83 90.27
CA LEU A 1055 15.22 -45.11 90.91
C LEU A 1055 16.30 -45.48 91.95
N GLU A 1056 17.58 -45.28 91.66
CA GLU A 1056 18.68 -45.45 92.63
C GLU A 1056 18.61 -44.49 93.82
N LYS A 1057 18.03 -43.29 93.64
CA LYS A 1057 17.76 -42.32 94.72
C LYS A 1057 16.46 -42.58 95.50
N LEU A 1058 15.61 -43.50 95.04
CA LEU A 1058 14.39 -43.92 95.73
C LEU A 1058 14.58 -45.26 96.46
N GLU A 1059 15.58 -46.05 96.10
CA GLU A 1059 16.02 -47.26 96.82
C GLU A 1059 17.07 -47.02 97.92
N HIS A 1060 17.52 -45.77 98.10
CA HIS A 1060 18.42 -45.35 99.18
C HIS A 1060 17.77 -44.24 100.03
#